data_AF-A0A1I2AE60-F1
#
_entry.id   AF-A0A1I2AE60-F1
#
_cell.length_a   1.000
_cell.length_b   1.000
_cell.length_c   1.000
_cell.angle_alpha   90.00
_cell.angle_beta   90.00
_cell.angle_gamma   90.00
#
_symmetry.space_group_name_H-M   'P 1'
#
loop_
_entity.id
_entity.type
_entity.pdbx_description
1 polymer ?
#
loop_
_entity_poly.entity_id
_entity_poly.type
_entity_poly.pdbx_seq_one_letter_code
_entity_poly.pdbx_strand_id
1 'polypeptide(L)'
;MNDVPTEMSDVRTGLGEVRAAAGDVRPGRLKVYLGAAPGVGKTYRMLDEARRRAARGADVVVGFVECHGRPGTEAMLDGLEVVPRVRCAHRGGEFEEMDLAAVLERRPQVAIVDELAHTNVPGAGRNAKRRQDIEELLAAGIDVITALNIQHLESLNDVVEKITRMPQRETVPDEVVRRAQQIEFVDITPEGLRRRMAHGNIYAPEKVDAALANYFRPGNLTALRQLALLWVADRMDEALQSYRSEHGIGGVWEIRERVVVALTGGPEGDTLIRRAARIADRSAGGDLLAVHVTRSDGLAAGTSHASLARQRRLVEDLGGSYHSVVGDDVPTALVDFARAENATQLVLGTSRRGRVERFVTGRGTGETVVELSGDIDIHTVTHERAGRGTLLPSRRRTLSTARRVAGPVAGLLLPVALTFLLDLDWARDRLNLTSEALLFLLTVVGVACIGGVVSAVIASVTASLLLNYWFIPPVGQFTLDDPNALLALAVFAAVAAVVAGVVDRSLRLSRRSARATAEAETMSSLAGSIVRGGATIPALVERTRETFGMDSAELVDEPPGDNGATVVPAGPGAFLVLRGRPLPSSERRVLAAFAAHVGSAVERARLAEAAAEVEPVRAADRMRTALLRAVGHDLRTPLAAGWAAVSSLRSRDVEFSDEDRDELLATADESMSKLNRLVENLLDLSRLQAGALTLNLRATTLEEVLPAALADTPEVVVGDLEEIPAVLADPPLLERVIANLVGNAARHSPADRKVLLTASAHAGRVEVRVVDRGPGLPPSPKLSAPPEQGGTPVRDRLFEPFQRLGDTDNTTGLGLGLALSRGLTEAMDGTLTPEDTPGGGLTMVLSLPFAERVDLLSDTQSVGGGV
;
A
#
# COMPACT_ATOMS: atom_id res chain seq x y z
N MET A 1 -5.06 -39.85 54.91
CA MET A 1 -6.46 -39.38 54.92
C MET A 1 -6.58 -38.41 53.75
N ASN A 2 -7.26 -38.89 52.70
CA ASN A 2 -7.67 -38.25 51.44
C ASN A 2 -6.53 -37.89 50.47
N ASP A 3 -6.14 -38.79 49.55
CA ASP A 3 -6.77 -39.18 48.27
C ASP A 3 -6.97 -38.01 47.30
N VAL A 4 -6.02 -37.86 46.36
CA VAL A 4 -6.17 -38.03 44.90
C VAL A 4 -4.76 -38.20 44.29
N PRO A 5 -4.40 -39.31 43.62
CA PRO A 5 -3.16 -39.41 42.85
C PRO A 5 -3.34 -38.98 41.39
N THR A 6 -2.37 -38.22 40.90
CA THR A 6 -2.20 -37.75 39.53
C THR A 6 -1.75 -38.88 38.61
N GLU A 7 -2.67 -39.57 37.94
CA GLU A 7 -2.38 -40.33 36.72
C GLU A 7 -2.34 -39.36 35.53
N MET A 8 -1.15 -39.02 35.02
CA MET A 8 -0.98 -38.47 33.65
C MET A 8 0.50 -38.34 33.23
N SER A 9 1.29 -39.43 33.27
CA SER A 9 2.63 -39.43 32.61
C SER A 9 2.96 -40.60 31.69
N ASP A 10 2.11 -41.63 31.55
CA ASP A 10 2.51 -42.88 30.88
C ASP A 10 1.79 -43.19 29.55
N VAL A 11 1.37 -42.17 28.79
CA VAL A 11 0.78 -42.37 27.44
C VAL A 11 1.78 -42.10 26.30
N ARG A 12 3.00 -41.63 26.59
CA ARG A 12 4.00 -41.30 25.54
C ARG A 12 4.96 -42.43 25.17
N THR A 13 5.01 -43.53 25.92
CA THR A 13 6.01 -44.59 25.71
C THR A 13 5.46 -45.78 24.89
N GLY A 14 4.14 -45.91 24.72
CA GLY A 14 3.52 -47.02 23.97
C GLY A 14 3.43 -46.85 22.44
N LEU A 15 3.69 -45.64 21.92
CA LEU A 15 3.65 -45.38 20.46
C LEU A 15 5.01 -45.57 19.77
N GLY A 16 6.09 -45.70 20.54
CA GLY A 16 7.44 -45.91 20.01
C GLY A 16 7.72 -47.36 19.60
N GLU A 17 7.16 -48.34 20.31
CA GLU A 17 7.49 -49.75 20.11
C GLU A 17 6.72 -50.45 18.99
N VAL A 18 5.60 -49.88 18.51
CA VAL A 18 4.86 -50.44 17.36
C VAL A 18 5.54 -50.08 16.02
N ARG A 19 6.45 -49.10 15.98
CA ARG A 19 7.20 -48.72 14.77
C ARG A 19 8.45 -49.58 14.49
N ALA A 20 8.92 -50.36 15.46
CA ALA A 20 10.17 -51.10 15.34
C ALA A 20 10.03 -52.48 14.63
N ALA A 21 8.83 -52.87 14.22
CA ALA A 21 8.56 -54.18 13.59
C ALA A 21 8.21 -54.12 12.08
N ALA A 22 8.22 -52.95 11.46
CA ALA A 22 8.10 -52.81 10.00
C ALA A 22 9.47 -52.37 9.44
N GLY A 23 10.00 -53.12 8.47
CA GLY A 23 11.33 -52.90 7.90
C GLY A 23 11.56 -51.47 7.39
N ASP A 24 12.83 -51.12 7.24
CA ASP A 24 13.44 -49.84 6.84
C ASP A 24 13.01 -49.37 5.43
N VAL A 25 11.70 -49.23 5.20
CA VAL A 25 11.09 -48.82 3.93
C VAL A 25 11.05 -47.29 3.93
N ARG A 26 11.78 -46.68 2.99
CA ARG A 26 11.68 -45.24 2.74
C ARG A 26 10.21 -44.88 2.45
N PRO A 27 9.65 -43.84 3.09
CA PRO A 27 8.32 -43.39 2.75
C PRO A 27 8.29 -42.91 1.29
N GLY A 28 7.20 -43.22 0.60
CA GLY A 28 6.94 -42.81 -0.77
C GLY A 28 6.87 -41.28 -0.91
N ARG A 29 7.00 -40.81 -2.15
CA ARG A 29 6.97 -39.38 -2.51
C ARG A 29 5.60 -39.00 -3.07
N LEU A 30 5.12 -37.85 -2.63
CA LEU A 30 3.90 -37.22 -3.09
C LEU A 30 4.21 -36.14 -4.13
N LYS A 31 3.58 -36.24 -5.30
CA LYS A 31 3.52 -35.19 -6.32
C LYS A 31 2.09 -34.69 -6.47
N VAL A 32 1.89 -33.37 -6.36
CA VAL A 32 0.56 -32.74 -6.46
C VAL A 32 0.47 -31.85 -7.69
N TYR A 33 -0.51 -32.10 -8.54
CA TYR A 33 -0.93 -31.17 -9.60
C TYR A 33 -1.97 -30.21 -9.04
N LEU A 34 -1.56 -28.98 -8.76
CA LEU A 34 -2.41 -27.93 -8.19
C LEU A 34 -3.01 -27.09 -9.33
N GLY A 35 -4.31 -26.82 -9.28
CA GLY A 35 -4.96 -25.96 -10.26
C GLY A 35 -5.88 -24.93 -9.61
N ALA A 36 -6.04 -23.79 -10.30
CA ALA A 36 -6.90 -22.71 -9.83
C ALA A 36 -8.39 -23.08 -9.79
N ALA A 37 -8.84 -23.95 -10.70
CA ALA A 37 -10.24 -24.32 -10.82
C ALA A 37 -10.42 -25.73 -11.42
N PRO A 38 -11.64 -26.30 -11.38
CA PRO A 38 -11.96 -27.49 -12.15
C PRO A 38 -11.80 -27.24 -13.66
N GLY A 39 -11.43 -28.27 -14.42
CA GLY A 39 -11.32 -28.18 -15.88
C GLY A 39 -10.03 -27.54 -16.43
N VAL A 40 -9.12 -27.03 -15.58
CA VAL A 40 -7.82 -26.49 -16.03
C VAL A 40 -6.89 -27.55 -16.66
N GLY A 41 -7.17 -28.84 -16.43
CA GLY A 41 -6.44 -29.96 -17.04
C GLY A 41 -5.52 -30.73 -16.09
N LYS A 42 -5.71 -30.64 -14.78
CA LYS A 42 -4.89 -31.35 -13.77
C LYS A 42 -4.84 -32.87 -14.02
N THR A 43 -6.00 -33.52 -14.12
CA THR A 43 -6.12 -34.97 -14.38
C THR A 43 -5.42 -35.38 -15.67
N TYR A 44 -5.58 -34.58 -16.74
CA TYR A 44 -4.89 -34.83 -18.01
C TYR A 44 -3.37 -34.77 -17.86
N ARG A 45 -2.85 -33.74 -17.16
CA ARG A 45 -1.40 -33.60 -16.89
C ARG A 45 -0.87 -34.71 -15.98
N MET A 46 -1.66 -35.13 -15.01
CA MET A 46 -1.34 -36.25 -14.13
C MET A 46 -1.23 -37.57 -14.90
N LEU A 47 -2.17 -37.86 -15.80
CA LEU A 47 -2.14 -39.04 -16.67
C LEU A 47 -1.02 -38.98 -17.72
N ASP A 48 -0.74 -37.80 -18.27
CA ASP A 48 0.41 -37.59 -19.17
C ASP A 48 1.73 -37.93 -18.47
N GLU A 49 1.89 -37.52 -17.21
CA GLU A 49 3.04 -37.92 -16.40
C GLU A 49 3.08 -39.43 -16.11
N ALA A 50 1.93 -40.04 -15.81
CA ALA A 50 1.81 -41.48 -15.61
C ALA A 50 2.28 -42.27 -16.84
N ARG A 51 1.80 -41.89 -18.03
CA ARG A 51 2.22 -42.48 -19.31
C ARG A 51 3.71 -42.29 -19.58
N ARG A 52 4.26 -41.09 -19.33
CA ARG A 52 5.70 -40.85 -19.47
C ARG A 52 6.54 -41.73 -18.54
N ARG A 53 6.09 -41.97 -17.32
CA ARG A 53 6.78 -42.86 -16.37
C ARG A 53 6.69 -44.32 -16.79
N ALA A 54 5.50 -44.79 -17.18
CA ALA A 54 5.30 -46.13 -17.70
C ALA A 54 6.13 -46.40 -18.97
N ALA A 55 6.17 -45.43 -19.91
CA ALA A 55 6.98 -45.53 -21.12
C ALA A 55 8.49 -45.58 -20.85
N ARG A 56 8.95 -45.04 -19.71
CA ARG A 56 10.35 -45.17 -19.23
C ARG A 56 10.60 -46.45 -18.43
N GLY A 57 9.61 -47.33 -18.31
CA GLY A 57 9.71 -48.61 -17.62
C GLY A 57 9.45 -48.56 -16.11
N ALA A 58 8.87 -47.47 -15.58
CA ALA A 58 8.43 -47.45 -14.19
C ALA A 58 7.14 -48.26 -14.01
N ASP A 59 6.98 -48.93 -12.87
CA ASP A 59 5.76 -49.66 -12.51
C ASP A 59 4.68 -48.69 -12.03
N VAL A 60 3.73 -48.36 -12.91
CA VAL A 60 2.68 -47.35 -12.67
C VAL A 60 1.31 -47.99 -12.71
N VAL A 61 0.53 -47.76 -11.65
CA VAL A 61 -0.85 -48.22 -11.53
C VAL A 61 -1.78 -47.04 -11.29
N VAL A 62 -2.94 -47.05 -11.94
CA VAL A 62 -4.04 -46.11 -11.70
C VAL A 62 -4.92 -46.70 -10.60
N GLY A 63 -4.83 -46.14 -9.39
CA GLY A 63 -5.67 -46.53 -8.25
C GLY A 63 -7.06 -45.92 -8.35
N PHE A 64 -7.12 -44.61 -8.63
CA PHE A 64 -8.38 -43.92 -8.85
C PHE A 64 -8.17 -42.69 -9.73
N VAL A 65 -8.98 -42.54 -10.78
CA VAL A 65 -8.97 -41.34 -11.65
C VAL A 65 -10.38 -41.06 -12.09
N GLU A 66 -10.84 -39.81 -11.94
CA GLU A 66 -12.17 -39.40 -12.40
C GLU A 66 -12.09 -38.60 -13.72
N CYS A 67 -12.57 -39.21 -14.80
CA CYS A 67 -12.50 -38.61 -16.15
C CYS A 67 -13.68 -37.69 -16.49
N HIS A 68 -14.78 -37.76 -15.72
CA HIS A 68 -16.02 -37.00 -15.95
C HIS A 68 -16.57 -37.11 -17.39
N GLY A 69 -16.45 -38.28 -18.02
CA GLY A 69 -16.96 -38.52 -19.38
C GLY A 69 -16.20 -37.77 -20.49
N ARG A 70 -14.93 -37.43 -20.27
CA ARG A 70 -14.11 -36.66 -21.23
C ARG A 70 -13.31 -37.62 -22.13
N PRO A 71 -13.64 -37.76 -23.43
CA PRO A 71 -13.01 -38.77 -24.29
C PRO A 71 -11.49 -38.64 -24.39
N GLY A 72 -10.98 -37.40 -24.47
CA GLY A 72 -9.54 -37.14 -24.54
C GLY A 72 -8.80 -37.43 -23.23
N THR A 73 -9.48 -37.48 -22.08
CA THR A 73 -8.88 -37.88 -20.80
C THR A 73 -8.99 -39.39 -20.60
N GLU A 74 -10.09 -40.00 -21.05
CA GLU A 74 -10.28 -41.46 -21.03
C GLU A 74 -9.23 -42.17 -21.90
N ALA A 75 -8.95 -41.64 -23.11
CA ALA A 75 -7.89 -42.15 -23.97
C ALA A 75 -6.47 -42.06 -23.37
N MET A 76 -6.29 -41.33 -22.26
CA MET A 76 -5.02 -41.29 -21.53
C MET A 76 -4.86 -42.45 -20.55
N LEU A 77 -5.93 -43.20 -20.25
CA LEU A 77 -5.87 -44.45 -19.50
C LEU A 77 -5.39 -45.62 -20.37
N ASP A 78 -5.52 -45.51 -21.69
CA ASP A 78 -5.09 -46.56 -22.63
C ASP A 78 -3.60 -46.88 -22.45
N GLY A 79 -3.33 -48.14 -22.12
CA GLY A 79 -1.98 -48.65 -21.87
C GLY A 79 -1.46 -48.46 -20.44
N LEU A 80 -2.28 -47.98 -19.51
CA LEU A 80 -1.99 -47.98 -18.07
C LEU A 80 -2.76 -49.12 -17.38
N GLU A 81 -2.13 -49.75 -16.37
CA GLU A 81 -2.82 -50.71 -15.49
C GLU A 81 -3.78 -49.94 -14.57
N VAL A 82 -5.08 -50.30 -14.59
CA VAL A 82 -6.12 -49.65 -13.77
C VAL A 82 -6.67 -50.65 -12.77
N VAL A 83 -6.62 -50.30 -11.48
CA VAL A 83 -7.21 -51.11 -10.41
C VAL A 83 -8.74 -50.96 -10.46
N PRO A 84 -9.51 -52.06 -10.42
CA PRO A 84 -10.97 -52.00 -10.38
C PRO A 84 -11.47 -51.19 -9.18
N ARG A 85 -12.45 -50.32 -9.41
CA ARG A 85 -13.09 -49.50 -8.37
C ARG A 85 -14.05 -50.33 -7.52
N VAL A 86 -14.15 -50.02 -6.23
CA VAL A 86 -15.14 -50.63 -5.33
C VAL A 86 -16.48 -49.93 -5.49
N ARG A 87 -17.54 -50.69 -5.76
CA ARG A 87 -18.92 -50.17 -5.78
C ARG A 87 -19.53 -50.24 -4.38
N CYS A 88 -20.07 -49.13 -3.90
CA CYS A 88 -20.71 -49.02 -2.60
C CYS A 88 -22.07 -48.33 -2.72
N ALA A 89 -23.08 -48.87 -2.02
CA ALA A 89 -24.41 -48.28 -1.95
C ALA A 89 -24.52 -47.41 -0.69
N HIS A 90 -24.86 -46.13 -0.85
CA HIS A 90 -25.03 -45.22 0.27
C HIS A 90 -26.24 -44.29 0.04
N ARG A 91 -27.13 -44.18 1.02
CA ARG A 91 -28.34 -43.31 0.97
C ARG A 91 -29.17 -43.45 -0.32
N GLY A 92 -29.28 -44.67 -0.87
CA GLY A 92 -30.06 -44.95 -2.08
C GLY A 92 -29.38 -44.62 -3.41
N GLY A 93 -28.10 -44.21 -3.40
CA GLY A 93 -27.27 -44.07 -4.60
C GLY A 93 -26.11 -45.08 -4.65
N GLU A 94 -25.66 -45.43 -5.85
CA GLU A 94 -24.42 -46.19 -6.07
C GLU A 94 -23.25 -45.24 -6.30
N PHE A 95 -22.13 -45.49 -5.61
CA PHE A 95 -20.90 -44.73 -5.69
C PHE A 95 -19.72 -45.66 -5.98
N GLU A 96 -18.69 -45.14 -6.63
CA GLU A 96 -17.44 -45.86 -6.89
C GLU A 96 -16.29 -45.22 -6.11
N GLU A 97 -15.49 -46.05 -5.44
CA GLU A 97 -14.35 -45.62 -4.62
C GLU A 97 -13.07 -46.37 -4.99
N MET A 98 -11.94 -45.84 -4.55
CA MET A 98 -10.63 -46.48 -4.71
C MET A 98 -10.55 -47.77 -3.88
N ASP A 99 -10.09 -48.86 -4.49
CA ASP A 99 -9.71 -50.07 -3.73
C ASP A 99 -8.29 -49.91 -3.15
N LEU A 100 -8.19 -49.27 -1.99
CA LEU A 100 -6.92 -49.08 -1.29
C LEU A 100 -6.22 -50.43 -1.00
N ALA A 101 -6.99 -51.48 -0.66
CA ALA A 101 -6.41 -52.78 -0.32
C ALA A 101 -5.74 -53.42 -1.55
N ALA A 102 -6.40 -53.39 -2.71
CA ALA A 102 -5.85 -53.90 -3.95
C ALA A 102 -4.59 -53.13 -4.40
N VAL A 103 -4.56 -51.80 -4.26
CA VAL A 103 -3.36 -51.00 -4.59
C VAL A 103 -2.19 -51.35 -3.65
N LEU A 104 -2.45 -51.49 -2.35
CA LEU A 104 -1.45 -51.89 -1.36
C LEU A 104 -0.94 -53.32 -1.55
N GLU A 105 -1.80 -54.24 -2.00
CA GLU A 105 -1.43 -55.62 -2.32
C GLU A 105 -0.58 -55.68 -3.59
N ARG A 106 -0.94 -54.88 -4.61
CA ARG A 106 -0.20 -54.78 -5.88
C ARG A 106 1.19 -54.16 -5.75
N ARG A 107 1.41 -53.29 -4.74
CA ARG A 107 2.69 -52.61 -4.44
C ARG A 107 3.39 -52.00 -5.67
N PRO A 108 2.73 -51.11 -6.44
CA PRO A 108 3.36 -50.43 -7.56
C PRO A 108 4.48 -49.49 -7.09
N GLN A 109 5.39 -49.11 -8.00
CA GLN A 109 6.34 -48.02 -7.72
C GLN A 109 5.60 -46.68 -7.63
N VAL A 110 4.61 -46.45 -8.50
CA VAL A 110 3.83 -45.22 -8.57
C VAL A 110 2.34 -45.53 -8.66
N ALA A 111 1.54 -44.92 -7.78
CA ALA A 111 0.08 -44.96 -7.83
C ALA A 111 -0.48 -43.58 -8.26
N ILE A 112 -1.42 -43.59 -9.22
CA ILE A 112 -2.19 -42.40 -9.61
C ILE A 112 -3.50 -42.38 -8.83
N VAL A 113 -3.74 -41.31 -8.09
CA VAL A 113 -4.92 -41.14 -7.24
C VAL A 113 -5.45 -39.72 -7.42
N ASP A 114 -6.59 -39.55 -8.09
CA ASP A 114 -7.22 -38.23 -8.31
C ASP A 114 -8.09 -37.80 -7.11
N GLU A 115 -8.40 -36.51 -7.06
CA GLU A 115 -9.27 -35.87 -6.06
C GLU A 115 -8.77 -36.01 -4.62
N LEU A 116 -7.60 -35.44 -4.30
CA LEU A 116 -7.00 -35.47 -2.95
C LEU A 116 -7.95 -35.00 -1.82
N ALA A 117 -8.87 -34.08 -2.14
CA ALA A 117 -9.82 -33.51 -1.18
C ALA A 117 -11.05 -34.39 -0.88
N HIS A 118 -11.24 -35.45 -1.65
CA HIS A 118 -12.44 -36.28 -1.63
C HIS A 118 -12.73 -36.85 -0.25
N THR A 119 -14.02 -36.83 0.11
CA THR A 119 -14.52 -37.50 1.31
C THR A 119 -15.03 -38.87 0.96
N ASN A 120 -14.36 -39.91 1.45
CA ASN A 120 -14.71 -41.29 1.13
C ASN A 120 -16.11 -41.62 1.62
N VAL A 121 -16.85 -42.41 0.83
CA VAL A 121 -18.19 -42.87 1.20
C VAL A 121 -18.13 -43.67 2.51
N PRO A 122 -18.97 -43.34 3.53
CA PRO A 122 -18.99 -44.09 4.78
C PRO A 122 -19.27 -45.58 4.56
N GLY A 123 -18.33 -46.43 4.99
CA GLY A 123 -18.41 -47.89 4.85
C GLY A 123 -17.78 -48.46 3.58
N ALA A 124 -17.28 -47.63 2.66
CA ALA A 124 -16.58 -48.10 1.44
C ALA A 124 -15.12 -48.51 1.69
N GLY A 125 -14.53 -48.06 2.80
CA GLY A 125 -13.15 -48.35 3.17
C GLY A 125 -12.87 -48.05 4.65
N ARG A 126 -11.58 -48.11 5.03
CA ARG A 126 -11.13 -47.90 6.41
C ARG A 126 -10.96 -46.42 6.81
N ASN A 127 -10.80 -45.53 5.83
CA ASN A 127 -10.53 -44.12 6.03
C ASN A 127 -11.69 -43.22 5.62
N ALA A 128 -11.81 -42.06 6.26
CA ALA A 128 -12.85 -41.07 6.00
C ALA A 128 -12.49 -40.10 4.86
N LYS A 129 -11.20 -39.92 4.56
CA LYS A 129 -10.71 -38.97 3.55
C LYS A 129 -9.70 -39.64 2.64
N ARG A 130 -9.75 -39.32 1.33
CA ARG A 130 -8.79 -39.86 0.34
C ARG A 130 -7.34 -39.50 0.65
N ARG A 131 -7.09 -38.35 1.29
CA ARG A 131 -5.75 -38.01 1.80
C ARG A 131 -5.17 -39.06 2.75
N GLN A 132 -6.00 -39.73 3.54
CA GLN A 132 -5.56 -40.76 4.49
C GLN A 132 -5.18 -42.04 3.74
N ASP A 133 -5.92 -42.39 2.69
CA ASP A 133 -5.56 -43.50 1.80
C ASP A 133 -4.20 -43.24 1.14
N ILE A 134 -3.98 -42.01 0.67
CA ILE A 134 -2.69 -41.58 0.11
C ILE A 134 -1.58 -41.64 1.16
N GLU A 135 -1.83 -41.22 2.40
CA GLU A 135 -0.88 -41.34 3.51
C GLU A 135 -0.50 -42.80 3.78
N GLU A 136 -1.44 -43.75 3.68
CA GLU A 136 -1.16 -45.19 3.80
C GLU A 136 -0.32 -45.74 2.63
N LEU A 137 -0.61 -45.31 1.40
CA LEU A 137 0.20 -45.67 0.22
C LEU A 137 1.64 -45.16 0.36
N LEU A 138 1.82 -43.90 0.77
CA LEU A 138 3.14 -43.31 1.01
C LEU A 138 3.87 -44.03 2.15
N ALA A 139 3.17 -44.39 3.23
CA ALA A 139 3.75 -45.17 4.33
C ALA A 139 4.18 -46.58 3.91
N ALA A 140 3.53 -47.16 2.90
CA ALA A 140 3.93 -48.43 2.30
C ALA A 140 5.10 -48.31 1.30
N GLY A 141 5.64 -47.10 1.08
CA GLY A 141 6.75 -46.84 0.16
C GLY A 141 6.34 -46.65 -1.30
N ILE A 142 5.05 -46.45 -1.58
CA ILE A 142 4.51 -46.24 -2.93
C ILE A 142 4.51 -44.73 -3.22
N ASP A 143 5.11 -44.29 -4.33
CA ASP A 143 5.01 -42.89 -4.76
C ASP A 143 3.58 -42.59 -5.24
N VAL A 144 3.03 -41.44 -4.87
CA VAL A 144 1.66 -41.05 -5.26
C VAL A 144 1.68 -39.78 -6.11
N ILE A 145 0.99 -39.80 -7.24
CA ILE A 145 0.69 -38.61 -8.03
C ILE A 145 -0.81 -38.32 -7.92
N THR A 146 -1.14 -37.10 -7.48
CA THR A 146 -2.52 -36.66 -7.26
C THR A 146 -2.80 -35.29 -7.86
N ALA A 147 -4.06 -34.93 -8.00
CA ALA A 147 -4.49 -33.58 -8.33
C ALA A 147 -5.34 -32.94 -7.22
N LEU A 148 -5.28 -31.61 -7.15
CA LEU A 148 -6.01 -30.79 -6.18
C LEU A 148 -6.38 -29.43 -6.79
N ASN A 149 -7.56 -28.90 -6.46
CA ASN A 149 -7.88 -27.50 -6.72
C ASN A 149 -7.59 -26.63 -5.50
N ILE A 150 -7.19 -25.38 -5.75
CA ILE A 150 -6.92 -24.40 -4.69
C ILE A 150 -8.11 -24.16 -3.75
N GLN A 151 -9.34 -24.31 -4.27
CA GLN A 151 -10.59 -24.17 -3.53
C GLN A 151 -10.76 -25.16 -2.36
N HIS A 152 -10.02 -26.27 -2.38
CA HIS A 152 -10.10 -27.30 -1.34
C HIS A 152 -9.06 -27.09 -0.24
N LEU A 153 -8.22 -26.06 -0.32
CA LEU A 153 -7.31 -25.74 0.78
C LEU A 153 -8.08 -25.12 1.94
N GLU A 154 -7.87 -25.64 3.13
CA GLU A 154 -8.57 -25.22 4.34
C GLU A 154 -8.33 -23.74 4.66
N SER A 155 -7.10 -23.25 4.53
CA SER A 155 -6.75 -21.84 4.78
C SER A 155 -7.47 -20.85 3.86
N LEU A 156 -7.93 -21.30 2.69
CA LEU A 156 -8.54 -20.47 1.67
C LEU A 156 -10.06 -20.59 1.61
N ASN A 157 -10.67 -21.45 2.43
CA ASN A 157 -12.09 -21.78 2.34
C ASN A 157 -12.98 -20.53 2.45
N ASP A 158 -12.77 -19.71 3.49
CA ASP A 158 -13.55 -18.48 3.73
C ASP A 158 -13.44 -17.47 2.58
N VAL A 159 -12.25 -17.36 1.99
CA VAL A 159 -11.99 -16.44 0.88
C VAL A 159 -12.63 -16.97 -0.39
N VAL A 160 -12.53 -18.27 -0.63
CA VAL A 160 -13.10 -18.95 -1.79
C VAL A 160 -14.62 -18.94 -1.75
N GLU A 161 -15.24 -19.14 -0.58
CA GLU A 161 -16.69 -19.02 -0.40
C GLU A 161 -17.17 -17.59 -0.69
N LYS A 162 -16.46 -16.56 -0.21
CA LYS A 162 -16.78 -15.16 -0.53
C LYS A 162 -16.72 -14.86 -2.03
N ILE A 163 -15.76 -15.45 -2.74
CA ILE A 163 -15.59 -15.28 -4.19
C ILE A 163 -16.67 -16.06 -4.95
N THR A 164 -16.84 -17.34 -4.65
CA THR A 164 -17.68 -18.26 -5.44
C THR A 164 -19.14 -18.30 -5.01
N ARG A 165 -19.45 -17.76 -3.82
CA ARG A 165 -20.75 -17.83 -3.12
C ARG A 165 -21.27 -19.25 -2.88
N MET A 166 -20.37 -20.24 -2.94
CA MET A 166 -20.70 -21.64 -2.67
C MET A 166 -19.80 -22.20 -1.58
N PRO A 167 -20.37 -22.78 -0.52
CA PRO A 167 -19.58 -23.33 0.58
C PRO A 167 -18.80 -24.57 0.11
N GLN A 168 -17.50 -24.63 0.44
CA GLN A 168 -16.68 -25.80 0.13
C GLN A 168 -16.77 -26.81 1.26
N ARG A 169 -17.39 -27.96 0.97
CA ARG A 169 -17.60 -29.06 1.94
C ARG A 169 -16.41 -30.01 2.03
N GLU A 170 -15.59 -30.04 0.99
CA GLU A 170 -14.43 -30.91 0.89
C GLU A 170 -13.15 -30.08 0.99
N THR A 171 -12.43 -30.27 2.09
CA THR A 171 -11.22 -29.53 2.43
C THR A 171 -10.04 -30.45 2.74
N VAL A 172 -8.84 -29.90 2.53
CA VAL A 172 -7.54 -30.50 2.82
C VAL A 172 -6.71 -29.47 3.60
N PRO A 173 -6.12 -29.85 4.74
CA PRO A 173 -5.19 -28.97 5.46
C PRO A 173 -3.98 -28.63 4.59
N ASP A 174 -3.60 -27.36 4.55
CA ASP A 174 -2.49 -26.86 3.74
C ASP A 174 -1.18 -27.63 3.95
N GLU A 175 -0.89 -28.04 5.19
CA GLU A 175 0.30 -28.81 5.54
C GLU A 175 0.42 -30.14 4.79
N VAL A 176 -0.70 -30.78 4.44
CA VAL A 176 -0.70 -32.04 3.67
C VAL A 176 -0.13 -31.80 2.28
N VAL A 177 -0.52 -30.68 1.66
CA VAL A 177 -0.08 -30.30 0.32
C VAL A 177 1.34 -29.75 0.36
N ARG A 178 1.68 -28.95 1.39
CA ARG A 178 3.02 -28.38 1.55
C ARG A 178 4.09 -29.44 1.79
N ARG A 179 3.74 -30.56 2.43
CA ARG A 179 4.60 -31.75 2.61
C ARG A 179 4.92 -32.49 1.31
N ALA A 180 4.20 -32.23 0.22
CA ALA A 180 4.52 -32.83 -1.07
C ALA A 180 5.93 -32.43 -1.52
N GLN A 181 6.69 -33.39 -2.02
CA GLN A 181 8.05 -33.16 -2.54
C GLN A 181 8.03 -32.37 -3.84
N GLN A 182 6.94 -32.47 -4.60
CA GLN A 182 6.77 -31.72 -5.84
C GLN A 182 5.32 -31.22 -5.97
N ILE A 183 5.18 -29.93 -6.25
CA ILE A 183 3.90 -29.30 -6.59
C ILE A 183 4.06 -28.69 -7.98
N GLU A 184 3.17 -29.05 -8.90
CA GLU A 184 3.16 -28.53 -10.26
C GLU A 184 1.87 -27.73 -10.48
N PHE A 185 2.00 -26.43 -10.71
CA PHE A 185 0.86 -25.55 -10.96
C PHE A 185 0.38 -25.69 -12.40
N VAL A 186 -0.86 -26.15 -12.58
CA VAL A 186 -1.51 -26.29 -13.88
C VAL A 186 -2.37 -25.06 -14.13
N ASP A 187 -1.80 -24.13 -14.90
CA ASP A 187 -2.43 -22.85 -15.21
C ASP A 187 -3.14 -22.84 -16.57
N ILE A 188 -4.22 -22.07 -16.64
CA ILE A 188 -4.93 -21.70 -17.86
C ILE A 188 -5.56 -20.32 -17.62
N THR A 189 -5.61 -19.49 -18.66
CA THR A 189 -6.30 -18.20 -18.52
C THR A 189 -7.80 -18.40 -18.26
N PRO A 190 -8.47 -17.51 -17.50
CA PRO A 190 -9.91 -17.56 -17.30
C PRO A 190 -10.70 -17.69 -18.60
N GLU A 191 -10.31 -16.95 -19.65
CA GLU A 191 -10.92 -16.99 -20.97
C GLU A 191 -10.67 -18.34 -21.65
N GLY A 192 -9.45 -18.88 -21.52
CA GLY A 192 -9.09 -20.20 -22.03
C GLY A 192 -9.91 -21.31 -21.39
N LEU A 193 -10.13 -21.25 -20.08
CA LEU A 193 -10.97 -22.21 -19.35
C LEU A 193 -12.44 -22.11 -19.77
N ARG A 194 -12.98 -20.89 -19.85
CA ARG A 194 -14.36 -20.65 -20.31
C ARG A 194 -14.56 -21.11 -21.75
N ARG A 195 -13.60 -20.86 -22.65
CA ARG A 195 -13.64 -21.35 -24.04
C ARG A 195 -13.63 -22.87 -24.09
N ARG A 196 -12.79 -23.55 -23.30
CA ARG A 196 -12.81 -25.02 -23.20
C ARG A 196 -14.17 -25.53 -22.73
N MET A 197 -14.82 -24.83 -21.81
CA MET A 197 -16.14 -25.18 -21.29
C MET A 197 -17.25 -24.95 -22.32
N ALA A 198 -17.23 -23.81 -23.02
CA ALA A 198 -18.18 -23.48 -24.09
C ALA A 198 -18.13 -24.47 -25.26
N HIS A 199 -16.96 -25.05 -25.54
CA HIS A 199 -16.81 -26.13 -26.52
C HIS A 199 -17.21 -27.52 -25.99
N GLY A 200 -17.77 -27.64 -24.78
CA GLY A 200 -18.23 -28.91 -24.19
C GLY A 200 -17.11 -29.83 -23.67
N ASN A 201 -15.87 -29.35 -23.53
CA ASN A 201 -14.74 -30.20 -23.13
C ASN A 201 -14.63 -30.45 -21.61
N ILE A 202 -15.51 -29.86 -20.79
CA ILE A 202 -15.40 -29.88 -19.32
C ILE A 202 -16.68 -30.41 -18.65
N TYR A 203 -17.86 -30.00 -19.11
CA TYR A 203 -19.18 -30.47 -18.68
C TYR A 203 -20.05 -30.82 -19.88
N ALA A 204 -21.08 -31.64 -19.66
CA ALA A 204 -22.13 -31.89 -20.65
C ALA A 204 -22.85 -30.57 -21.03
N PRO A 205 -23.27 -30.39 -22.30
CA PRO A 205 -23.79 -29.11 -22.83
C PRO A 205 -24.86 -28.47 -21.95
N GLU A 206 -25.76 -29.29 -21.39
CA GLU A 206 -26.89 -28.88 -20.55
C GLU A 206 -26.48 -28.17 -19.24
N LYS A 207 -25.27 -28.42 -18.73
CA LYS A 207 -24.76 -27.83 -17.48
C LYS A 207 -23.78 -26.68 -17.72
N VAL A 208 -23.39 -26.43 -18.97
CA VAL A 208 -22.36 -25.44 -19.32
C VAL A 208 -22.83 -24.02 -19.00
N ASP A 209 -24.05 -23.64 -19.39
CA ASP A 209 -24.54 -22.27 -19.22
C ASP A 209 -24.75 -21.91 -17.75
N ALA A 210 -25.33 -22.81 -16.97
CA ALA A 210 -25.51 -22.63 -15.52
C ALA A 210 -24.15 -22.54 -14.79
N ALA A 211 -23.14 -23.30 -15.22
CA ALA A 211 -21.80 -23.25 -14.65
C ALA A 211 -21.05 -21.97 -15.06
N LEU A 212 -21.17 -21.52 -16.32
CA LEU A 212 -20.60 -20.27 -16.83
C LEU A 212 -21.20 -19.04 -16.14
N ALA A 213 -22.50 -19.08 -15.85
CA ALA A 213 -23.22 -18.02 -15.18
C ALA A 213 -22.94 -17.94 -13.67
N ASN A 214 -22.40 -18.98 -13.03
CA ASN A 214 -22.18 -19.03 -11.58
C ASN A 214 -20.70 -19.20 -11.22
N TYR A 215 -20.20 -20.43 -11.14
CA TYR A 215 -18.84 -20.72 -10.66
C TYR A 215 -17.75 -20.18 -11.60
N PHE A 216 -17.94 -20.32 -12.92
CA PHE A 216 -16.93 -20.02 -13.95
C PHE A 216 -17.02 -18.58 -14.49
N ARG A 217 -17.39 -17.63 -13.64
CA ARG A 217 -17.32 -16.19 -13.95
C ARG A 217 -15.86 -15.76 -14.08
N PRO A 218 -15.51 -14.86 -15.03
CA PRO A 218 -14.14 -14.37 -15.18
C PRO A 218 -13.52 -13.81 -13.89
N GLY A 219 -14.32 -13.09 -13.09
CA GLY A 219 -13.89 -12.56 -11.79
C GLY A 219 -13.50 -13.67 -10.81
N ASN A 220 -14.35 -14.69 -10.67
CA ASN A 220 -14.10 -15.83 -9.79
C ASN A 220 -12.84 -16.60 -10.22
N LEU A 221 -12.72 -16.89 -11.51
CA LEU A 221 -11.58 -17.61 -12.06
C LEU A 221 -10.27 -16.82 -11.95
N THR A 222 -10.31 -15.50 -12.15
CA THR A 222 -9.15 -14.63 -11.96
C THR A 222 -8.71 -14.62 -10.50
N ALA A 223 -9.65 -14.47 -9.57
CA ALA A 223 -9.36 -14.47 -8.15
C ALA A 223 -8.80 -15.82 -7.67
N LEU A 224 -9.41 -16.94 -8.08
CA LEU A 224 -8.91 -18.28 -7.77
C LEU A 224 -7.51 -18.52 -8.36
N ARG A 225 -7.24 -18.02 -9.57
CA ARG A 225 -5.91 -18.09 -10.21
C ARG A 225 -4.87 -17.28 -9.43
N GLN A 226 -5.22 -16.07 -9.00
CA GLN A 226 -4.35 -15.24 -8.17
C GLN A 226 -4.06 -15.88 -6.81
N LEU A 227 -5.09 -16.41 -6.14
CA LEU A 227 -4.91 -17.15 -4.89
C LEU A 227 -3.98 -18.35 -5.07
N ALA A 228 -4.13 -19.09 -6.18
CA ALA A 228 -3.27 -20.21 -6.47
C ALA A 228 -1.82 -19.80 -6.76
N LEU A 229 -1.61 -18.71 -7.50
CA LEU A 229 -0.27 -18.18 -7.78
C LEU A 229 0.42 -17.65 -6.51
N LEU A 230 -0.31 -16.93 -5.65
CA LEU A 230 0.20 -16.45 -4.36
C LEU A 230 0.59 -17.62 -3.45
N TRP A 231 -0.28 -18.61 -3.33
CA TRP A 231 -0.01 -19.78 -2.50
C TRP A 231 1.22 -20.58 -2.99
N VAL A 232 1.38 -20.72 -4.31
CA VAL A 232 2.56 -21.38 -4.90
C VAL A 232 3.82 -20.54 -4.68
N ALA A 233 3.75 -19.22 -4.80
CA ALA A 233 4.87 -18.32 -4.54
C ALA A 233 5.34 -18.41 -3.07
N ASP A 234 4.40 -18.35 -2.11
CA ASP A 234 4.72 -18.51 -0.69
C ASP A 234 5.42 -19.84 -0.40
N ARG A 235 5.00 -20.93 -1.04
CA ARG A 235 5.64 -22.24 -0.90
C ARG A 235 7.05 -22.29 -1.52
N MET A 236 7.29 -21.57 -2.62
CA MET A 236 8.61 -21.47 -3.23
C MET A 236 9.57 -20.71 -2.31
N ASP A 237 9.12 -19.65 -1.66
CA ASP A 237 9.90 -18.89 -0.69
C ASP A 237 10.29 -19.75 0.52
N GLU A 238 9.35 -20.54 1.06
CA GLU A 238 9.63 -21.52 2.14
C GLU A 238 10.61 -22.62 1.71
N ALA A 239 10.49 -23.13 0.47
CA ALA A 239 11.40 -24.14 -0.08
C ALA A 239 12.83 -23.60 -0.18
N LEU A 240 12.96 -22.36 -0.66
CA LEU A 240 14.23 -21.66 -0.78
C LEU A 240 14.84 -21.39 0.58
N GLN A 241 14.04 -20.97 1.57
CA GLN A 241 14.51 -20.73 2.92
C GLN A 241 15.00 -22.02 3.60
N SER A 242 14.26 -23.12 3.43
CA SER A 242 14.65 -24.44 3.94
C SER A 242 15.95 -24.93 3.30
N TYR A 243 16.07 -24.85 1.96
CA TYR A 243 17.28 -25.22 1.22
C TYR A 243 18.50 -24.39 1.66
N ARG A 244 18.34 -23.07 1.87
CA ARG A 244 19.40 -22.19 2.38
C ARG A 244 19.85 -22.60 3.78
N SER A 245 18.90 -22.93 4.66
CA SER A 245 19.19 -23.35 6.04
C SER A 245 19.91 -24.70 6.10
N GLU A 246 19.54 -25.65 5.24
CA GLU A 246 20.13 -26.99 5.19
C GLU A 246 21.52 -27.00 4.53
N HIS A 247 21.75 -26.12 3.54
CA HIS A 247 23.00 -26.08 2.76
C HIS A 247 23.95 -24.97 3.18
N GLY A 248 23.62 -24.17 4.21
CA GLY A 248 24.48 -23.12 4.75
C GLY A 248 24.86 -22.03 3.74
N ILE A 249 23.99 -21.75 2.75
CA ILE A 249 24.29 -20.83 1.65
C ILE A 249 24.01 -19.38 2.10
N GLY A 250 25.07 -18.68 2.51
CA GLY A 250 25.04 -17.29 2.96
C GLY A 250 25.01 -16.22 1.85
N GLY A 251 24.95 -16.60 0.57
CA GLY A 251 24.88 -15.64 -0.54
C GLY A 251 23.48 -15.05 -0.74
N VAL A 252 23.42 -13.79 -1.17
CA VAL A 252 22.19 -13.08 -1.59
C VAL A 252 21.85 -13.52 -3.01
N TRP A 253 20.62 -13.99 -3.24
CA TRP A 253 20.16 -14.36 -4.58
C TRP A 253 19.47 -13.14 -5.22
N GLU A 254 20.10 -12.61 -6.28
CA GLU A 254 19.85 -11.32 -6.94
C GLU A 254 18.55 -11.29 -7.79
N ILE A 255 17.37 -11.43 -7.19
CA ILE A 255 16.09 -11.26 -7.91
C ILE A 255 15.48 -9.88 -7.66
N ARG A 256 15.88 -9.19 -6.58
CA ARG A 256 15.45 -7.82 -6.25
C ARG A 256 16.66 -6.94 -5.93
N GLU A 257 16.75 -5.78 -6.57
CA GLU A 257 17.79 -4.80 -6.23
C GLU A 257 17.47 -4.19 -4.85
N ARG A 258 18.40 -4.34 -3.90
CA ARG A 258 18.26 -3.77 -2.56
C ARG A 258 19.34 -2.73 -2.37
N VAL A 259 18.95 -1.47 -2.50
CA VAL A 259 19.85 -0.32 -2.62
C VAL A 259 19.90 0.41 -1.29
N VAL A 260 21.08 0.42 -0.67
CA VAL A 260 21.35 1.21 0.54
C VAL A 260 21.94 2.56 0.13
N VAL A 261 21.45 3.66 0.70
CA VAL A 261 22.02 5.01 0.54
C VAL A 261 22.55 5.53 1.86
N ALA A 262 23.84 5.87 1.89
CA ALA A 262 24.48 6.42 3.08
C ALA A 262 24.24 7.93 3.18
N LEU A 263 23.62 8.37 4.28
CA LEU A 263 23.31 9.76 4.55
C LEU A 263 24.30 10.36 5.56
N THR A 264 25.01 11.39 5.13
CA THR A 264 25.95 12.17 5.95
C THR A 264 25.24 13.26 6.78
N GLY A 265 23.95 13.52 6.50
CA GLY A 265 23.14 14.54 7.18
C GLY A 265 23.37 15.98 6.72
N GLY A 266 23.95 16.16 5.53
CA GLY A 266 24.01 17.45 4.86
C GLY A 266 23.25 17.47 3.52
N PRO A 267 23.26 18.61 2.80
CA PRO A 267 22.30 18.91 1.73
C PRO A 267 22.39 18.03 0.47
N GLU A 268 23.47 17.26 0.28
CA GLU A 268 23.61 16.27 -0.80
C GLU A 268 22.71 15.04 -0.63
N GLY A 269 22.23 14.75 0.59
CA GLY A 269 21.44 13.56 0.85
C GLY A 269 20.21 13.48 -0.05
N ASP A 270 19.57 14.61 -0.35
CA ASP A 270 18.40 14.68 -1.24
C ASP A 270 18.76 14.20 -2.66
N THR A 271 19.95 14.53 -3.16
CA THR A 271 20.44 14.07 -4.48
C THR A 271 20.80 12.59 -4.44
N LEU A 272 21.42 12.13 -3.35
CA LEU A 272 21.78 10.71 -3.17
C LEU A 272 20.52 9.84 -3.12
N ILE A 273 19.51 10.24 -2.36
CA ILE A 273 18.22 9.54 -2.23
C ILE A 273 17.53 9.42 -3.59
N ARG A 274 17.40 10.53 -4.33
CA ARG A 274 16.77 10.50 -5.67
C ARG A 274 17.57 9.70 -6.70
N ARG A 275 18.88 9.55 -6.50
CA ARG A 275 19.70 8.69 -7.36
C ARG A 275 19.52 7.23 -6.97
N ALA A 276 19.55 6.91 -5.68
CA ALA A 276 19.32 5.56 -5.15
C ALA A 276 17.93 5.03 -5.49
N ALA A 277 16.88 5.85 -5.36
CA ALA A 277 15.51 5.49 -5.76
C ALA A 277 15.44 5.11 -7.25
N ARG A 278 16.06 5.90 -8.13
CA ARG A 278 16.15 5.58 -9.56
C ARG A 278 16.96 4.32 -9.86
N ILE A 279 17.83 3.89 -8.97
CA ILE A 279 18.54 2.63 -9.10
C ILE A 279 17.60 1.49 -8.71
N ALA A 280 16.97 1.57 -7.53
CA ALA A 280 15.99 0.60 -7.06
C ALA A 280 14.82 0.41 -8.04
N ASP A 281 14.32 1.48 -8.65
CA ASP A 281 13.20 1.46 -9.62
C ASP A 281 13.53 0.73 -10.94
N ARG A 282 14.82 0.45 -11.24
CA ARG A 282 15.19 -0.28 -12.47
C ARG A 282 14.85 -1.77 -12.41
N SER A 283 14.62 -2.31 -11.21
CA SER A 283 14.17 -3.68 -10.99
C SER A 283 12.74 -3.68 -10.47
N ALA A 284 11.90 -4.56 -11.01
CA ALA A 284 10.52 -4.69 -10.54
C ALA A 284 10.51 -5.16 -9.06
N GLY A 285 10.19 -4.23 -8.15
CA GLY A 285 10.14 -4.50 -6.71
C GLY A 285 11.48 -4.33 -5.96
N GLY A 286 12.33 -3.38 -6.38
CA GLY A 286 13.55 -3.03 -5.65
C GLY A 286 13.28 -2.29 -4.34
N ASP A 287 14.12 -2.54 -3.33
CA ASP A 287 14.04 -1.95 -1.99
C ASP A 287 14.99 -0.76 -1.87
N LEU A 288 14.51 0.36 -1.33
CA LEU A 288 15.34 1.53 -0.98
C LEU A 288 15.53 1.63 0.54
N LEU A 289 16.78 1.59 0.99
CA LEU A 289 17.15 1.73 2.41
C LEU A 289 18.06 2.93 2.58
N ALA A 290 17.70 3.89 3.43
CA ALA A 290 18.57 4.99 3.79
C ALA A 290 19.18 4.78 5.17
N VAL A 291 20.50 4.89 5.30
CA VAL A 291 21.20 4.68 6.57
C VAL A 291 21.98 5.93 6.98
N HIS A 292 21.83 6.34 8.23
CA HIS A 292 22.65 7.37 8.86
C HIS A 292 23.44 6.77 10.03
N VAL A 293 24.77 6.96 10.03
CA VAL A 293 25.62 6.51 11.12
C VAL A 293 25.86 7.66 12.10
N THR A 294 25.38 7.48 13.33
CA THR A 294 25.59 8.37 14.47
C THR A 294 26.81 7.92 15.28
N ARG A 295 27.70 8.85 15.65
CA ARG A 295 28.84 8.56 16.52
C ARG A 295 28.47 8.69 17.99
N SER A 296 29.06 7.86 18.83
CA SER A 296 28.82 7.80 20.29
C SER A 296 29.20 9.09 21.03
N ASP A 297 29.97 9.98 20.39
CA ASP A 297 30.41 11.25 20.94
C ASP A 297 29.40 12.41 20.76
N GLY A 298 28.28 12.16 20.06
CA GLY A 298 27.18 13.12 19.85
C GLY A 298 27.60 14.39 19.11
N LEU A 299 28.79 14.41 18.48
CA LEU A 299 29.41 15.60 17.91
C LEU A 299 29.76 15.38 16.44
N ALA A 300 28.77 15.00 15.63
CA ALA A 300 28.89 15.16 14.19
C ALA A 300 28.76 16.65 13.83
N ALA A 301 29.87 17.39 13.93
CA ALA A 301 29.96 18.78 13.49
C ALA A 301 29.66 18.88 11.99
N GLY A 302 28.42 19.23 11.64
CA GLY A 302 27.95 19.36 10.25
C GLY A 302 26.61 18.69 9.95
N THR A 303 26.06 17.90 10.88
CA THR A 303 24.75 17.25 10.73
C THR A 303 23.64 18.23 11.07
N SER A 304 22.88 18.64 10.07
CA SER A 304 21.66 19.42 10.28
C SER A 304 20.52 18.45 10.59
N HIS A 305 20.05 18.45 11.84
CA HIS A 305 18.88 17.65 12.25
C HIS A 305 17.65 17.92 11.36
N ALA A 306 17.48 19.17 10.91
CA ALA A 306 16.42 19.55 9.98
C ALA A 306 16.61 18.93 8.57
N SER A 307 17.85 18.74 8.13
CA SER A 307 18.17 18.10 6.85
C SER A 307 17.92 16.59 6.92
N LEU A 308 18.31 15.92 8.00
CA LEU A 308 18.01 14.50 8.21
C LEU A 308 16.50 14.23 8.28
N ALA A 309 15.74 15.10 8.97
CA ALA A 309 14.28 14.96 9.03
C ALA A 309 13.63 15.12 7.64
N ARG A 310 14.12 16.06 6.82
CA ARG A 310 13.67 16.23 5.42
C ARG A 310 14.03 15.04 4.55
N GLN A 311 15.26 14.53 4.69
CA GLN A 311 15.77 13.38 3.94
C GLN A 311 15.02 12.10 4.28
N ARG A 312 14.69 11.90 5.56
CA ARG A 312 13.84 10.81 6.00
C ARG A 312 12.46 10.85 5.34
N ARG A 313 11.78 12.00 5.35
CA ARG A 313 10.50 12.17 4.65
C ARG A 313 10.63 11.85 3.16
N LEU A 314 11.67 12.35 2.51
CA LEU A 314 11.92 12.08 1.10
C LEU A 314 12.13 10.59 0.79
N VAL A 315 12.77 9.83 1.69
CA VAL A 315 12.92 8.38 1.55
C VAL A 315 11.56 7.68 1.71
N GLU A 316 10.78 8.06 2.72
CA GLU A 316 9.44 7.53 2.97
C GLU A 316 8.47 7.84 1.82
N ASP A 317 8.49 9.06 1.26
CA ASP A 317 7.69 9.47 0.09
C ASP A 317 8.04 8.66 -1.18
N LEU A 318 9.26 8.14 -1.26
CA LEU A 318 9.74 7.28 -2.35
C LEU A 318 9.56 5.79 -2.06
N GLY A 319 8.82 5.43 -1.00
CA GLY A 319 8.55 4.04 -0.63
C GLY A 319 9.73 3.30 0.03
N GLY A 320 10.78 4.02 0.43
CA GLY A 320 11.94 3.46 1.11
C GLY A 320 11.86 3.52 2.64
N SER A 321 12.79 2.85 3.32
CA SER A 321 12.91 2.86 4.79
C SER A 321 14.15 3.59 5.27
N TYR A 322 14.05 4.30 6.40
CA TYR A 322 15.15 5.06 7.00
C TYR A 322 15.65 4.41 8.29
N HIS A 323 16.96 4.24 8.42
CA HIS A 323 17.66 3.57 9.50
C HIS A 323 18.74 4.47 10.10
N SER A 324 18.92 4.38 11.43
CA SER A 324 19.97 5.09 12.15
C SER A 324 20.80 4.08 12.92
N VAL A 325 22.08 3.96 12.58
CA VAL A 325 23.01 3.03 13.21
C VAL A 325 23.97 3.82 14.10
N VAL A 326 24.34 3.27 15.25
CA VAL A 326 25.37 3.87 16.11
C VAL A 326 26.70 3.17 15.80
N GLY A 327 27.72 3.93 15.43
CA GLY A 327 29.02 3.39 15.07
C GLY A 327 30.12 4.42 15.14
N ASP A 328 31.21 4.10 15.85
CA ASP A 328 32.38 4.97 15.94
C ASP A 328 33.20 4.97 14.63
N ASP A 329 33.22 3.83 13.92
CA ASP A 329 33.77 3.71 12.57
C ASP A 329 32.67 3.65 11.51
N VAL A 330 32.51 4.75 10.77
CA VAL A 330 31.44 4.92 9.77
C VAL A 330 31.56 3.95 8.60
N PRO A 331 32.74 3.70 7.98
CA PRO A 331 32.90 2.72 6.92
C PRO A 331 32.45 1.30 7.33
N THR A 332 32.94 0.80 8.46
CA THR A 332 32.61 -0.55 8.94
C THR A 332 31.12 -0.64 9.26
N ALA A 333 30.55 0.34 9.96
CA ALA A 333 29.12 0.35 10.27
C ALA A 333 28.21 0.40 9.03
N LEU A 334 28.62 1.08 7.96
CA LEU A 334 27.88 1.11 6.70
C LEU A 334 27.90 -0.24 5.97
N VAL A 335 29.05 -0.91 5.94
CA VAL A 335 29.18 -2.22 5.30
C VAL A 335 28.48 -3.31 6.10
N ASP A 336 28.60 -3.29 7.43
CA ASP A 336 27.92 -4.23 8.31
C ASP A 336 26.39 -4.10 8.19
N PHE A 337 25.88 -2.87 8.16
CA PHE A 337 24.47 -2.62 7.89
C PHE A 337 24.05 -3.13 6.51
N ALA A 338 24.82 -2.80 5.47
CA ALA A 338 24.52 -3.25 4.11
C ALA A 338 24.50 -4.78 3.99
N ARG A 339 25.40 -5.49 4.68
CA ARG A 339 25.41 -6.97 4.73
C ARG A 339 24.25 -7.55 5.53
N ALA A 340 23.96 -7.00 6.71
CA ALA A 340 22.85 -7.44 7.53
C ALA A 340 21.51 -7.31 6.78
N GLU A 341 21.38 -6.23 6.01
CA GLU A 341 20.23 -5.98 5.15
C GLU A 341 20.34 -6.64 3.77
N ASN A 342 21.31 -7.52 3.51
CA ASN A 342 21.47 -8.20 2.21
C ASN A 342 21.41 -7.24 1.00
N ALA A 343 22.03 -6.07 1.12
CA ALA A 343 22.03 -5.05 0.09
C ALA A 343 22.88 -5.49 -1.11
N THR A 344 22.36 -5.32 -2.32
CA THR A 344 23.10 -5.56 -3.56
C THR A 344 23.95 -4.35 -3.94
N GLN A 345 23.52 -3.15 -3.57
CA GLN A 345 24.23 -1.90 -3.88
C GLN A 345 24.28 -0.94 -2.70
N LEU A 346 25.37 -0.19 -2.59
CA LEU A 346 25.57 0.87 -1.62
C LEU A 346 25.95 2.19 -2.30
N VAL A 347 25.07 3.18 -2.18
CA VAL A 347 25.19 4.52 -2.77
C VAL A 347 25.84 5.47 -1.77
N LEU A 348 26.97 6.06 -2.17
CA LEU A 348 27.76 6.99 -1.37
C LEU A 348 27.92 8.34 -2.08
N GLY A 349 27.95 9.43 -1.33
CA GLY A 349 28.34 10.74 -1.87
C GLY A 349 29.86 10.91 -1.98
N THR A 350 30.33 11.57 -3.04
CA THR A 350 31.75 11.94 -3.15
C THR A 350 32.21 12.83 -1.99
N SER A 351 33.43 12.62 -1.49
CA SER A 351 33.96 13.40 -0.37
C SER A 351 33.99 14.92 -0.64
N ARG A 352 33.57 15.71 0.37
CA ARG A 352 33.67 17.18 0.39
C ARG A 352 35.07 17.69 0.70
N ARG A 353 36.00 16.82 1.13
CA ARG A 353 37.35 17.21 1.57
C ARG A 353 38.18 17.79 0.43
N GLY A 354 38.89 18.89 0.70
CA GLY A 354 39.84 19.49 -0.23
C GLY A 354 41.06 18.60 -0.49
N ARG A 355 41.82 18.87 -1.57
CA ARG A 355 43.00 18.06 -1.96
C ARG A 355 44.06 17.97 -0.85
N VAL A 356 44.31 19.07 -0.13
CA VAL A 356 45.31 19.14 0.95
C VAL A 356 44.84 18.39 2.20
N GLU A 357 43.56 18.49 2.54
CA GLU A 357 42.97 17.81 3.71
C GLU A 357 42.99 16.28 3.54
N ARG A 358 42.80 15.79 2.31
CA ARG A 358 42.90 14.36 1.96
C ARG A 358 44.32 13.80 2.13
N PHE A 359 45.34 14.64 1.93
CA PHE A 359 46.74 14.24 2.13
C PHE A 359 47.10 14.15 3.62
N VAL A 360 46.55 15.04 4.46
CA VAL A 360 46.92 15.13 5.90
C VAL A 360 46.10 14.19 6.79
N THR A 361 44.82 13.96 6.48
CA THR A 361 43.90 13.20 7.35
C THR A 361 43.77 11.71 6.99
N GLY A 362 44.51 11.25 5.97
CA GLY A 362 44.47 9.86 5.50
C GLY A 362 43.23 9.53 4.66
N ARG A 363 43.03 8.23 4.42
CA ARG A 363 41.99 7.67 3.55
C ARG A 363 40.58 8.09 3.96
N GLY A 364 39.71 8.28 2.97
CA GLY A 364 38.32 8.72 3.18
C GLY A 364 37.34 7.56 3.39
N THR A 365 36.16 7.87 3.96
CA THR A 365 35.08 6.88 4.16
C THR A 365 34.72 6.11 2.89
N GLY A 366 34.69 6.77 1.73
CA GLY A 366 34.41 6.09 0.46
C GLY A 366 35.49 5.12 0.00
N GLU A 367 36.78 5.42 0.23
CA GLU A 367 37.89 4.52 -0.13
C GLU A 367 37.88 3.28 0.77
N THR A 368 37.65 3.47 2.08
CA THR A 368 37.57 2.36 3.03
C THR A 368 36.33 1.48 2.81
N VAL A 369 35.18 2.04 2.43
CA VAL A 369 33.98 1.25 2.12
C VAL A 369 34.19 0.38 0.87
N VAL A 370 34.86 0.89 -0.17
CA VAL A 370 35.19 0.10 -1.38
C VAL A 370 36.12 -1.07 -1.07
N GLU A 371 37.04 -0.91 -0.12
CA GLU A 371 37.93 -1.99 0.31
C GLU A 371 37.18 -3.07 1.13
N LEU A 372 36.18 -2.67 1.90
CA LEU A 372 35.40 -3.55 2.78
C LEU A 372 34.16 -4.18 2.10
N SER A 373 33.71 -3.67 0.96
CA SER A 373 32.39 -3.99 0.39
C SER A 373 32.23 -5.44 -0.05
N GLY A 374 33.31 -6.12 -0.43
CA GLY A 374 33.24 -7.48 -0.97
C GLY A 374 32.34 -7.53 -2.21
N ASP A 375 31.27 -8.30 -2.14
CA ASP A 375 30.31 -8.52 -3.24
C ASP A 375 29.24 -7.40 -3.38
N ILE A 376 29.29 -6.35 -2.54
CA ILE A 376 28.34 -5.23 -2.61
C ILE A 376 28.86 -4.16 -3.59
N ASP A 377 28.07 -3.83 -4.59
CA ASP A 377 28.41 -2.81 -5.59
C ASP A 377 28.35 -1.39 -4.99
N ILE A 378 29.45 -0.64 -5.09
CA ILE A 378 29.54 0.72 -4.55
C ILE A 378 29.28 1.77 -5.63
N HIS A 379 28.19 2.54 -5.50
CA HIS A 379 27.85 3.62 -6.42
C HIS A 379 28.20 4.99 -5.82
N THR A 380 29.25 5.64 -6.33
CA THR A 380 29.66 6.97 -5.85
C THR A 380 29.04 8.09 -6.69
N VAL A 381 28.23 8.95 -6.07
CA VAL A 381 27.48 10.03 -6.72
C VAL A 381 28.16 11.37 -6.47
N THR A 382 28.47 12.10 -7.56
CA THR A 382 28.96 13.47 -7.52
C THR A 382 27.84 14.44 -7.20
N HIS A 383 28.14 15.48 -6.41
CA HIS A 383 27.17 16.51 -6.05
C HIS A 383 27.84 17.90 -6.10
N GLU A 384 27.06 18.97 -6.14
CA GLU A 384 27.53 20.37 -6.35
C GLU A 384 28.54 20.89 -5.30
N ARG A 385 28.74 20.14 -4.21
CA ARG A 385 29.66 20.46 -3.10
C ARG A 385 30.88 19.54 -3.05
N ALA A 386 31.05 18.66 -4.03
CA ALA A 386 32.23 17.80 -4.16
C ALA A 386 33.49 18.67 -4.32
N GLY A 387 34.52 18.44 -3.49
CA GLY A 387 35.79 19.15 -3.54
C GLY A 387 35.79 20.64 -3.10
N ARG A 388 34.69 21.16 -2.54
CA ARG A 388 34.56 22.57 -2.08
C ARG A 388 34.80 22.79 -0.58
N GLY A 389 35.49 21.88 0.11
CA GLY A 389 35.84 22.04 1.53
C GLY A 389 36.78 23.23 1.77
N THR A 390 36.36 24.17 2.62
CA THR A 390 37.23 25.23 3.15
C THR A 390 38.21 24.66 4.17
N LEU A 391 39.42 25.22 4.19
CA LEU A 391 40.56 24.76 5.01
C LEU A 391 40.24 24.77 6.53
N LEU A 392 40.49 23.61 7.15
CA LEU A 392 40.69 23.30 8.59
C LEU A 392 39.45 22.92 9.44
N PRO A 393 39.52 21.79 10.19
CA PRO A 393 38.44 21.34 11.05
C PRO A 393 38.31 22.22 12.31
N SER A 394 37.10 22.72 12.53
CA SER A 394 36.71 23.53 13.69
C SER A 394 36.65 22.69 14.97
N ARG A 395 37.77 22.55 15.67
CA ARG A 395 37.77 22.20 17.10
C ARG A 395 37.39 23.48 17.88
N ARG A 396 36.15 23.53 18.37
CA ARG A 396 35.67 24.38 19.49
C ARG A 396 35.83 25.91 19.32
N ARG A 397 34.81 26.61 18.82
CA ARG A 397 34.70 28.08 18.93
C ARG A 397 33.62 28.45 19.96
N THR A 398 34.02 28.64 21.22
CA THR A 398 33.12 28.96 22.35
C THR A 398 33.10 30.43 22.76
N LEU A 399 33.70 31.34 21.97
CA LEU A 399 33.68 32.78 22.22
C LEU A 399 33.40 33.51 20.90
N SER A 400 32.55 34.54 20.93
CA SER A 400 32.29 35.38 19.76
C SER A 400 33.59 36.00 19.24
N THR A 401 33.69 36.21 17.93
CA THR A 401 34.89 36.76 17.28
C THR A 401 35.31 38.09 17.91
N ALA A 402 34.34 38.91 18.36
CA ALA A 402 34.57 40.14 19.10
C ALA A 402 35.27 39.90 20.45
N ARG A 403 34.85 38.89 21.24
CA ARG A 403 35.48 38.59 22.55
C ARG A 403 36.87 37.97 22.43
N ARG A 404 37.17 37.30 21.31
CA ARG A 404 38.49 36.69 21.07
C ARG A 404 39.60 37.72 20.84
N VAL A 405 39.26 38.87 20.27
CA VAL A 405 40.20 39.98 20.08
C VAL A 405 40.11 40.95 21.27
N ALA A 406 38.89 41.29 21.71
CA ALA A 406 38.70 42.23 22.81
C ALA A 406 39.28 41.73 24.14
N GLY A 407 39.26 40.42 24.42
CA GLY A 407 39.81 39.84 25.64
C GLY A 407 41.32 40.05 25.79
N PRO A 408 42.15 39.53 24.86
CA PRO A 408 43.59 39.74 24.88
C PRO A 408 44.00 41.22 24.81
N VAL A 409 43.28 42.02 24.01
CA VAL A 409 43.50 43.46 23.93
C VAL A 409 43.21 44.15 25.26
N ALA A 410 42.11 43.80 25.93
CA ALA A 410 41.79 44.32 27.26
C ALA A 410 42.82 43.86 28.31
N GLY A 411 43.33 42.63 28.20
CA GLY A 411 44.39 42.12 29.08
C GLY A 411 45.72 42.86 28.94
N LEU A 412 46.02 43.41 27.76
CA LEU A 412 47.19 44.25 27.57
C LEU A 412 46.94 45.70 28.02
N LEU A 413 45.78 46.27 27.65
CA LEU A 413 45.52 47.70 27.79
C LEU A 413 45.03 48.11 29.19
N LEU A 414 44.19 47.30 29.86
CA LEU A 414 43.62 47.69 31.15
C LEU A 414 44.66 47.78 32.28
N PRO A 415 45.63 46.86 32.41
CA PRO A 415 46.70 47.02 33.40
C PRO A 415 47.60 48.24 33.12
N VAL A 416 47.85 48.54 31.84
CA VAL A 416 48.60 49.75 31.44
C VAL A 416 47.84 51.01 31.80
N ALA A 417 46.54 51.07 31.48
CA ALA A 417 45.69 52.20 31.84
C ALA A 417 45.59 52.40 33.36
N LEU A 418 45.51 51.30 34.12
CA LEU A 418 45.53 51.35 35.59
C LEU A 418 46.86 51.90 36.12
N THR A 419 47.98 51.51 35.52
CA THR A 419 49.32 52.02 35.89
C THR A 419 49.37 53.53 35.77
N PHE A 420 48.96 54.08 34.62
CA PHE A 420 48.92 55.53 34.42
C PHE A 420 47.95 56.24 35.37
N LEU A 421 46.81 55.64 35.70
CA LEU A 421 45.85 56.22 36.63
C LEU A 421 46.41 56.31 38.06
N LEU A 422 47.12 55.26 38.51
CA LEU A 422 47.77 55.19 39.82
C LEU A 422 49.01 56.09 39.89
N ASP A 423 49.63 56.35 38.74
CA ASP A 423 50.82 57.21 38.65
C ASP A 423 50.52 58.72 38.73
N LEU A 424 49.25 59.11 38.60
CA LEU A 424 48.84 60.51 38.73
C LEU A 424 49.10 61.02 40.17
N ASP A 425 49.50 62.29 40.27
CA ASP A 425 49.92 62.95 41.52
C ASP A 425 48.90 62.85 42.68
N TRP A 426 47.60 62.70 42.37
CA TRP A 426 46.56 62.58 43.40
C TRP A 426 46.48 61.19 44.05
N ALA A 427 46.96 60.15 43.36
CA ALA A 427 46.90 58.76 43.80
C ALA A 427 48.23 58.31 44.45
N ARG A 428 49.36 58.79 43.91
CA ARG A 428 50.72 58.40 44.31
C ARG A 428 51.03 58.62 45.80
N ASP A 429 50.46 59.65 46.43
CA ASP A 429 50.69 59.95 47.86
C ASP A 429 49.65 59.35 48.81
N ARG A 430 48.57 58.74 48.28
CA ARG A 430 47.44 58.25 49.10
C ARG A 430 47.31 56.74 49.15
N LEU A 431 47.81 56.04 48.13
CA LEU A 431 47.73 54.58 48.04
C LEU A 431 49.06 53.97 48.44
N ASN A 432 48.98 52.90 49.22
CA ASN A 432 50.15 52.08 49.54
C ASN A 432 50.28 50.94 48.52
N LEU A 433 51.48 50.36 48.42
CA LEU A 433 51.80 49.25 47.51
C LEU A 433 50.80 48.08 47.59
N THR A 434 50.26 47.82 48.79
CA THR A 434 49.24 46.78 49.00
C THR A 434 47.93 47.11 48.27
N SER A 435 47.47 48.37 48.33
CA SER A 435 46.25 48.80 47.65
C SER A 435 46.41 48.75 46.13
N GLU A 436 47.58 49.15 45.62
CA GLU A 436 47.93 49.08 44.20
C GLU A 436 47.91 47.63 43.70
N ALA A 437 48.57 46.72 44.41
CA ALA A 437 48.59 45.30 44.06
C ALA A 437 47.18 44.67 44.01
N LEU A 438 46.28 45.03 44.95
CA LEU A 438 44.89 44.57 44.96
C LEU A 438 44.07 45.11 43.77
N LEU A 439 44.31 46.35 43.35
CA LEU A 439 43.64 46.92 42.17
C LEU A 439 44.08 46.21 40.88
N PHE A 440 45.38 45.93 40.73
CA PHE A 440 45.87 45.11 39.61
C PHE A 440 45.25 43.71 39.62
N LEU A 441 45.11 43.09 40.79
CA LEU A 441 44.46 41.79 40.93
C LEU A 441 43.00 41.83 40.47
N LEU A 442 42.25 42.86 40.88
CA LEU A 442 40.87 43.07 40.47
C LEU A 442 40.75 43.26 38.95
N THR A 443 41.67 44.00 38.33
CA THR A 443 41.72 44.16 36.87
C THR A 443 41.95 42.84 36.14
N VAL A 444 42.86 41.98 36.64
CA VAL A 444 43.10 40.65 36.07
C VAL A 444 41.84 39.78 36.12
N VAL A 445 41.10 39.81 37.24
CA VAL A 445 39.83 39.10 37.39
C VAL A 445 38.77 39.64 36.43
N GLY A 446 38.67 40.97 36.27
CA GLY A 446 37.74 41.60 35.33
C GLY A 446 38.00 41.21 33.87
N VAL A 447 39.28 41.20 33.45
CA VAL A 447 39.68 40.75 32.11
C VAL A 447 39.35 39.28 31.89
N ALA A 448 39.53 38.43 32.90
CA ALA A 448 39.21 37.02 32.81
C ALA A 448 37.73 36.75 32.55
N CYS A 449 36.84 37.55 33.14
CA CYS A 449 35.39 37.49 32.90
C CYS A 449 35.03 37.87 31.45
N ILE A 450 35.79 38.77 30.82
CA ILE A 450 35.54 39.25 29.45
C ILE A 450 36.09 38.27 28.40
N GLY A 451 37.33 37.81 28.59
CA GLY A 451 38.12 37.16 27.55
C GLY A 451 38.59 35.73 27.86
N GLY A 452 38.21 35.18 29.02
CA GLY A 452 38.61 33.83 29.44
C GLY A 452 40.08 33.69 29.81
N VAL A 453 40.54 32.43 29.90
CA VAL A 453 41.84 32.05 30.49
C VAL A 453 43.04 32.73 29.82
N VAL A 454 43.10 32.75 28.48
CA VAL A 454 44.23 33.36 27.75
C VAL A 454 44.34 34.85 28.04
N SER A 455 43.21 35.56 28.15
CA SER A 455 43.18 36.99 28.44
C SER A 455 43.60 37.27 29.89
N ALA A 456 43.21 36.39 30.83
CA ALA A 456 43.62 36.46 32.24
C ALA A 456 45.13 36.26 32.40
N VAL A 457 45.72 35.31 31.66
CA VAL A 457 47.17 35.06 31.67
C VAL A 457 47.92 36.28 31.13
N ILE A 458 47.49 36.83 29.99
CA ILE A 458 48.09 38.06 29.44
C ILE A 458 47.99 39.20 30.46
N ALA A 459 46.81 39.44 31.03
CA ALA A 459 46.61 40.49 32.03
C ALA A 459 47.49 40.30 33.27
N SER A 460 47.63 39.07 33.75
CA SER A 460 48.44 38.76 34.93
C SER A 460 49.93 39.00 34.70
N VAL A 461 50.45 38.64 33.52
CA VAL A 461 51.85 38.89 33.16
C VAL A 461 52.09 40.39 33.00
N THR A 462 51.21 41.09 32.28
CA THR A 462 51.32 42.54 32.09
C THR A 462 51.22 43.29 33.42
N ALA A 463 50.26 42.94 34.28
CA ALA A 463 50.12 43.52 35.61
C ALA A 463 51.36 43.30 36.49
N SER A 464 51.91 42.08 36.49
CA SER A 464 53.10 41.76 37.30
C SER A 464 54.34 42.54 36.85
N LEU A 465 54.54 42.70 35.54
CA LEU A 465 55.67 43.46 35.00
C LEU A 465 55.54 44.96 35.32
N LEU A 466 54.33 45.52 35.18
CA LEU A 466 54.07 46.93 35.49
C LEU A 466 54.21 47.22 36.99
N LEU A 467 53.69 46.33 37.83
CA LEU A 467 53.81 46.46 39.29
C LEU A 467 55.29 46.45 39.72
N ASN A 468 56.10 45.54 39.16
CA ASN A 468 57.53 45.45 39.47
C ASN A 468 58.32 46.69 39.02
N TYR A 469 58.06 47.19 37.80
CA TYR A 469 58.82 48.32 37.27
C TYR A 469 58.44 49.67 37.91
N TRP A 470 57.16 49.91 38.19
CA TRP A 470 56.67 51.23 38.60
C TRP A 470 56.52 51.43 40.11
N PHE A 471 56.18 50.39 40.87
CA PHE A 471 55.73 50.54 42.27
C PHE A 471 56.64 49.86 43.30
N ILE A 472 57.49 48.90 42.88
CA ILE A 472 58.43 48.21 43.78
C ILE A 472 59.79 48.93 43.77
N PRO A 473 60.30 49.46 44.91
CA PRO A 473 61.62 50.09 44.96
C PRO A 473 62.77 49.09 44.76
N PRO A 474 63.86 49.46 44.04
CA PRO A 474 64.05 50.69 43.28
C PRO A 474 63.17 50.77 42.03
N VAL A 475 62.38 51.84 41.94
CA VAL A 475 61.46 52.08 40.80
C VAL A 475 62.23 52.40 39.52
N GLY A 476 61.69 52.01 38.37
CA GLY A 476 62.30 52.20 37.05
C GLY A 476 63.34 51.13 36.67
N GLN A 477 63.47 50.06 37.45
CA GLN A 477 64.34 48.91 37.15
C GLN A 477 63.59 47.61 37.41
N PHE A 478 63.85 46.58 36.60
CA PHE A 478 63.29 45.24 36.85
C PHE A 478 64.15 44.51 37.89
N THR A 479 63.61 44.31 39.08
CA THR A 479 64.27 43.57 40.16
C THR A 479 63.73 42.14 40.21
N LEU A 480 64.37 41.24 39.44
CA LEU A 480 64.03 39.82 39.42
C LEU A 480 64.69 39.01 40.56
N ASP A 481 65.67 39.60 41.25
CA ASP A 481 66.45 38.94 42.31
C ASP A 481 65.89 39.16 43.72
N ASP A 482 64.80 39.91 43.89
CA ASP A 482 64.12 40.09 45.19
C ASP A 482 63.12 38.95 45.46
N PRO A 483 63.24 38.20 46.57
CA PRO A 483 62.26 37.17 46.96
C PRO A 483 60.81 37.70 47.04
N ASN A 484 60.59 38.99 47.32
CA ASN A 484 59.25 39.58 47.33
C ASN A 484 58.66 39.72 45.92
N ALA A 485 59.50 40.01 44.91
CA ALA A 485 59.06 40.09 43.51
C ALA A 485 58.68 38.70 42.97
N LEU A 486 59.45 37.66 43.33
CA LEU A 486 59.12 36.26 43.04
C LEU A 486 57.82 35.81 43.72
N LEU A 487 57.60 36.22 44.98
CA LEU A 487 56.37 35.94 45.71
C LEU A 487 55.15 36.62 45.05
N ALA A 488 55.26 37.88 44.64
CA ALA A 488 54.20 38.59 43.93
C ALA A 488 53.82 37.88 42.62
N LEU A 489 54.80 37.51 41.80
CA LEU A 489 54.58 36.76 40.56
C LEU A 489 53.87 35.41 40.81
N ALA A 490 54.27 34.69 41.87
CA ALA A 490 53.65 33.42 42.25
C ALA A 490 52.19 33.61 42.70
N VAL A 491 51.88 34.66 43.47
CA VAL A 491 50.51 34.98 43.90
C VAL A 491 49.62 35.35 42.70
N PHE A 492 50.12 36.18 41.77
CA PHE A 492 49.41 36.51 40.55
C PHE A 492 49.15 35.27 39.66
N ALA A 493 50.14 34.39 39.51
CA ALA A 493 49.98 33.12 38.80
C ALA A 493 48.95 32.21 39.47
N ALA A 494 48.93 32.13 40.81
CA ALA A 494 47.95 31.37 41.56
C ALA A 494 46.53 31.93 41.38
N VAL A 495 46.36 33.26 41.42
CA VAL A 495 45.05 33.88 41.17
C VAL A 495 44.60 33.65 39.73
N ALA A 496 45.49 33.78 38.75
CA ALA A 496 45.18 33.46 37.36
C ALA A 496 44.75 31.99 37.19
N ALA A 497 45.38 31.05 37.88
CA ALA A 497 45.01 29.63 37.87
C ALA A 497 43.65 29.35 38.53
N VAL A 498 43.37 29.99 39.67
CA VAL A 498 42.06 29.89 40.36
C VAL A 498 40.96 30.46 39.49
N VAL A 499 41.16 31.65 38.91
CA VAL A 499 40.19 32.29 38.02
C VAL A 499 40.00 31.45 36.75
N ALA A 500 41.07 30.88 36.19
CA ALA A 500 40.96 29.94 35.07
C ALA A 500 40.13 28.70 35.45
N GLY A 501 40.33 28.16 36.65
CA GLY A 501 39.53 27.06 37.21
C GLY A 501 38.06 27.43 37.42
N VAL A 502 37.76 28.64 37.88
CA VAL A 502 36.38 29.13 38.08
C VAL A 502 35.67 29.36 36.75
N VAL A 503 36.33 29.98 35.77
CA VAL A 503 35.79 30.21 34.42
C VAL A 503 35.55 28.87 33.71
N ASP A 504 36.49 27.94 33.81
CA ASP A 504 36.35 26.61 33.22
C ASP A 504 35.26 25.77 33.93
N ARG A 505 35.09 25.92 35.25
CA ARG A 505 33.99 25.30 36.01
C ARG A 505 32.64 25.88 35.63
N SER A 506 32.54 27.19 35.44
CA SER A 506 31.32 27.88 34.98
C SER A 506 30.91 27.42 33.58
N LEU A 507 31.87 27.32 32.65
CA LEU A 507 31.63 26.81 31.29
C LEU A 507 31.25 25.32 31.28
N ARG A 508 31.78 24.52 32.20
CA ARG A 508 31.38 23.11 32.38
C ARG A 508 29.97 22.98 32.98
N LEU A 509 29.57 23.89 33.88
CA LEU A 509 28.23 23.90 34.48
C LEU A 509 27.14 24.18 33.43
N SER A 510 27.35 25.18 32.57
CA SER A 510 26.42 25.50 31.48
C SER A 510 26.30 24.36 30.45
N ARG A 511 27.38 23.59 30.23
CA ARG A 511 27.36 22.40 29.36
C ARG A 511 26.62 21.21 29.95
N ARG A 512 26.61 21.04 31.28
CA ARG A 512 25.83 19.98 31.95
C ARG A 512 24.33 20.27 31.86
N SER A 513 23.93 21.54 32.03
CA SER A 513 22.54 21.95 31.83
C SER A 513 22.08 21.70 30.40
N ALA A 514 22.87 22.10 29.39
CA ALA A 514 22.52 21.91 27.99
C ALA A 514 22.52 20.42 27.56
N ARG A 515 23.41 19.58 28.12
CA ARG A 515 23.42 18.13 27.89
C ARG A 515 22.21 17.45 28.51
N ALA A 516 21.83 17.78 29.74
CA ALA A 516 20.64 17.23 30.36
C ALA A 516 19.36 17.60 29.58
N THR A 517 19.30 18.79 28.97
CA THR A 517 18.17 19.20 28.12
C THR A 517 18.19 18.48 26.76
N ALA A 518 19.35 18.35 26.12
CA ALA A 518 19.48 17.65 24.84
C ALA A 518 19.30 16.12 24.98
N GLU A 519 19.75 15.52 26.06
CA GLU A 519 19.52 14.11 26.41
C GLU A 519 18.03 13.86 26.71
N ALA A 520 17.35 14.79 27.39
CA ALA A 520 15.90 14.71 27.59
C ALA A 520 15.11 14.88 26.28
N GLU A 521 15.50 15.79 25.39
CA GLU A 521 14.87 15.98 24.07
C GLU A 521 15.11 14.80 23.13
N THR A 522 16.31 14.22 23.13
CA THR A 522 16.64 13.03 22.33
C THR A 522 15.93 11.79 22.84
N MET A 523 15.87 11.57 24.16
CA MET A 523 15.13 10.46 24.76
C MET A 523 13.61 10.61 24.56
N SER A 524 13.09 11.85 24.59
CA SER A 524 11.70 12.15 24.22
C SER A 524 11.42 11.94 22.73
N SER A 525 12.38 12.19 21.84
CA SER A 525 12.23 11.97 20.40
C SER A 525 12.39 10.51 19.97
N LEU A 526 13.21 9.73 20.69
CA LEU A 526 13.35 8.28 20.56
C LEU A 526 12.11 7.55 21.11
N ALA A 527 11.53 8.04 22.21
CA ALA A 527 10.20 7.58 22.64
C ALA A 527 9.12 7.88 21.57
N GLY A 528 9.26 9.00 20.85
CA GLY A 528 8.40 9.38 19.72
C GLY A 528 8.68 8.68 18.38
N SER A 529 9.76 7.89 18.24
CA SER A 529 10.01 7.07 17.04
C SER A 529 9.40 5.67 17.15
N ILE A 530 9.25 5.14 18.37
CA ILE A 530 8.61 3.84 18.65
C ILE A 530 7.07 3.89 18.49
N VAL A 531 6.48 5.08 18.49
CA VAL A 531 5.02 5.29 18.43
C VAL A 531 4.50 5.60 17.01
N ARG A 532 5.37 5.95 16.05
CA ARG A 532 4.93 6.27 14.68
C ARG A 532 4.47 5.06 13.86
N GLY A 533 4.62 3.85 14.38
CA GLY A 533 3.91 2.66 13.91
C GLY A 533 2.53 2.55 14.54
N GLY A 534 1.57 3.37 14.09
CA GLY A 534 0.13 3.09 14.23
C GLY A 534 -0.45 2.83 15.63
N ALA A 535 0.13 3.33 16.73
CA ALA A 535 -0.48 3.14 18.05
C ALA A 535 -1.71 4.06 18.22
N THR A 536 -2.84 3.48 18.61
CA THR A 536 -4.10 4.19 18.87
C THR A 536 -3.99 5.04 20.16
N ILE A 537 -4.75 6.14 20.26
CA ILE A 537 -4.76 7.02 21.46
C ILE A 537 -4.89 6.23 22.78
N PRO A 538 -5.75 5.20 22.89
CA PRO A 538 -5.84 4.36 24.09
C PRO A 538 -4.53 3.65 24.45
N ALA A 539 -3.75 3.19 23.46
CA ALA A 539 -2.48 2.52 23.70
C ALA A 539 -1.41 3.49 24.25
N LEU A 540 -1.49 4.78 23.93
CA LEU A 540 -0.58 5.81 24.44
C LEU A 540 -0.89 6.18 25.89
N VAL A 541 -2.18 6.25 26.22
CA VAL A 541 -2.64 6.48 27.59
C VAL A 541 -2.24 5.29 28.47
N GLU A 542 -2.47 4.06 28.01
CA GLU A 542 -2.10 2.84 28.74
C GLU A 542 -0.60 2.71 28.95
N ARG A 543 0.21 2.97 27.92
CA ARG A 543 1.68 2.96 28.05
C ARG A 543 2.18 4.04 29.00
N THR A 544 1.51 5.18 29.10
CA THR A 544 1.83 6.20 30.11
C THR A 544 1.52 5.67 31.52
N ARG A 545 0.37 5.01 31.72
CA ARG A 545 0.03 4.35 33.00
C ARG A 545 1.11 3.36 33.43
N GLU A 546 1.53 2.49 32.52
CA GLU A 546 2.56 1.46 32.77
C GLU A 546 3.93 2.07 33.07
N THR A 547 4.40 3.02 32.25
CA THR A 547 5.75 3.61 32.37
C THR A 547 5.94 4.33 33.70
N PHE A 548 4.90 5.01 34.19
CA PHE A 548 4.97 5.74 35.45
C PHE A 548 4.48 4.93 36.66
N GLY A 549 4.00 3.69 36.45
CA GLY A 549 3.48 2.82 37.51
C GLY A 549 2.28 3.45 38.22
N MET A 550 1.31 3.93 37.45
CA MET A 550 0.09 4.57 37.93
C MET A 550 -1.07 3.57 38.01
N ASP A 551 -2.03 3.84 38.90
CA ASP A 551 -3.24 3.02 39.04
C ASP A 551 -4.18 3.26 37.86
N SER A 552 -4.30 4.51 37.40
CA SER A 552 -5.02 4.86 36.18
C SER A 552 -4.37 6.02 35.42
N ALA A 553 -4.59 6.04 34.11
CA ALA A 553 -4.31 7.19 33.25
C ALA A 553 -5.51 7.40 32.32
N GLU A 554 -6.00 8.63 32.23
CA GLU A 554 -7.18 8.99 31.44
C GLU A 554 -6.91 10.29 30.68
N LEU A 555 -7.46 10.40 29.47
CA LEU A 555 -7.46 11.62 28.69
C LEU A 555 -8.87 12.24 28.78
N VAL A 556 -8.94 13.48 29.25
CA VAL A 556 -10.20 14.19 29.49
C VAL A 556 -10.15 15.58 28.84
N ASP A 557 -11.29 16.10 28.41
CA ASP A 557 -11.35 17.43 27.78
C ASP A 557 -11.30 18.58 28.80
N GLU A 558 -11.67 18.31 30.05
CA GLU A 558 -11.64 19.26 31.16
C GLU A 558 -10.88 18.71 32.37
N PRO A 559 -10.07 19.54 33.05
CA PRO A 559 -9.28 19.07 34.18
C PRO A 559 -10.18 18.79 35.39
N PRO A 560 -10.04 17.63 36.06
CA PRO A 560 -10.84 17.32 37.23
C PRO A 560 -10.50 18.26 38.41
N GLY A 561 -11.54 18.70 39.12
CA GLY A 561 -11.42 19.53 40.33
C GLY A 561 -10.94 18.72 41.54
N ASP A 562 -9.62 18.58 41.66
CA ASP A 562 -8.83 18.11 42.81
C ASP A 562 -9.27 16.81 43.54
N ASN A 563 -8.46 15.77 43.38
CA ASN A 563 -8.43 14.56 44.22
C ASN A 563 -7.13 13.79 43.94
N GLY A 564 -5.99 14.26 44.47
CA GLY A 564 -4.73 13.50 44.48
C GLY A 564 -4.16 13.07 43.11
N ALA A 565 -4.75 13.55 42.02
CA ALA A 565 -4.41 13.18 40.65
C ALA A 565 -3.37 14.13 40.08
N THR A 566 -2.40 13.59 39.32
CA THR A 566 -1.46 14.40 38.54
C THR A 566 -2.12 14.75 37.21
N VAL A 567 -2.42 16.04 37.01
CA VAL A 567 -3.03 16.56 35.78
C VAL A 567 -1.98 17.29 34.96
N VAL A 568 -1.89 16.96 33.68
CA VAL A 568 -0.94 17.57 32.74
C VAL A 568 -1.66 17.94 31.44
N PRO A 569 -1.48 19.16 30.91
CA PRO A 569 -2.09 19.56 29.65
C PRO A 569 -1.54 18.71 28.49
N ALA A 570 -2.46 18.17 27.69
CA ALA A 570 -2.19 17.35 26.51
C ALA A 570 -2.74 18.06 25.25
N GLY A 571 -2.45 19.35 25.09
CA GLY A 571 -2.89 20.15 23.94
C GLY A 571 -4.17 20.97 24.19
N PRO A 572 -4.70 21.64 23.15
CA PRO A 572 -5.89 22.50 23.27
C PRO A 572 -7.13 21.69 23.63
N GLY A 573 -7.68 21.92 24.83
CA GLY A 573 -8.89 21.26 25.33
C GLY A 573 -8.73 19.76 25.55
N ALA A 574 -7.54 19.31 25.95
CA ALA A 574 -7.28 17.93 26.35
C ALA A 574 -6.26 17.89 27.49
N PHE A 575 -6.51 17.05 28.48
CA PHE A 575 -5.73 16.90 29.71
C PHE A 575 -5.48 15.42 29.99
N LEU A 576 -4.24 15.08 30.28
CA LEU A 576 -3.85 13.76 30.74
C LEU A 576 -3.88 13.73 32.27
N VAL A 577 -4.72 12.87 32.82
CA VAL A 577 -4.96 12.71 34.26
C VAL A 577 -4.43 11.36 34.70
N LEU A 578 -3.53 11.35 35.70
CA LEU A 578 -2.99 10.11 36.26
C LEU A 578 -3.30 10.03 37.75
N ARG A 579 -3.70 8.84 38.22
CA ARG A 579 -3.97 8.57 39.64
C ARG A 579 -3.04 7.48 40.15
N GLY A 580 -2.52 7.65 41.37
CA GLY A 580 -1.64 6.68 42.02
C GLY A 580 -0.54 7.35 42.83
N ARG A 581 0.68 6.80 42.77
CA ARG A 581 1.83 7.28 43.56
C ARG A 581 2.20 8.74 43.27
N PRO A 582 2.64 9.53 44.27
CA PRO A 582 3.08 10.90 44.05
C PRO A 582 4.36 10.95 43.21
N LEU A 583 4.32 11.68 42.08
CA LEU A 583 5.46 11.79 41.17
C LEU A 583 6.51 12.81 41.63
N PRO A 584 7.81 12.45 41.66
CA PRO A 584 8.89 13.41 41.91
C PRO A 584 9.05 14.42 40.76
N SER A 585 9.68 15.57 41.04
CA SER A 585 9.83 16.68 40.06
C SER A 585 10.63 16.30 38.80
N SER A 586 11.47 15.26 38.86
CA SER A 586 12.13 14.66 37.70
C SER A 586 11.14 13.95 36.78
N GLU A 587 10.24 13.13 37.34
CA GLU A 587 9.27 12.35 36.57
C GLU A 587 8.15 13.23 35.99
N ARG A 588 7.74 14.31 36.69
CA ARG A 588 6.75 15.27 36.14
C ARG A 588 7.21 15.94 34.85
N ARG A 589 8.52 16.19 34.71
CA ARG A 589 9.08 16.77 33.48
C ARG A 589 9.02 15.78 32.30
N VAL A 590 9.26 14.50 32.57
CA VAL A 590 9.12 13.44 31.56
C VAL A 590 7.64 13.25 31.20
N LEU A 591 6.75 13.28 32.20
CA LEU A 591 5.31 13.17 32.00
C LEU A 591 4.74 14.28 31.09
N ALA A 592 5.24 15.52 31.22
CA ALA A 592 4.88 16.63 30.33
C ALA A 592 5.21 16.34 28.85
N ALA A 593 6.31 15.64 28.58
CA ALA A 593 6.66 15.22 27.22
C ALA A 593 5.71 14.13 26.68
N PHE A 594 5.30 13.18 27.53
CA PHE A 594 4.27 12.18 27.18
C PHE A 594 2.91 12.83 26.91
N ALA A 595 2.48 13.78 27.75
CA ALA A 595 1.22 14.51 27.57
C ALA A 595 1.20 15.33 26.27
N ALA A 596 2.30 16.02 25.93
CA ALA A 596 2.45 16.69 24.65
C ALA A 596 2.34 15.73 23.45
N HIS A 597 2.80 14.49 23.62
CA HIS A 597 2.71 13.46 22.58
C HIS A 597 1.27 12.95 22.39
N VAL A 598 0.56 12.66 23.48
CA VAL A 598 -0.87 12.31 23.45
C VAL A 598 -1.67 13.45 22.80
N GLY A 599 -1.37 14.71 23.14
CA GLY A 599 -2.01 15.86 22.52
C GLY A 599 -1.78 16.01 21.02
N SER A 600 -0.57 15.72 20.55
CA SER A 600 -0.27 15.71 19.11
C SER A 600 -1.02 14.61 18.35
N ALA A 601 -1.30 13.47 19.00
CA ALA A 601 -2.10 12.41 18.41
C ALA A 601 -3.58 12.80 18.31
N VAL A 602 -4.13 13.43 19.36
CA VAL A 602 -5.50 13.96 19.39
C VAL A 602 -5.72 15.01 18.32
N GLU A 603 -4.81 15.98 18.20
CA GLU A 603 -4.91 17.05 17.21
C GLU A 603 -4.87 16.50 15.78
N ARG A 604 -4.04 15.49 15.52
CA ARG A 604 -3.98 14.81 14.22
C ARG A 604 -5.28 14.07 13.90
N ALA A 605 -5.90 13.42 14.89
CA ALA A 605 -7.20 12.77 14.70
C ALA A 605 -8.29 13.79 14.35
N ARG A 606 -8.37 14.91 15.09
CA ARG A 606 -9.32 16.01 14.82
C ARG A 606 -9.13 16.60 13.42
N LEU A 607 -7.89 16.87 13.01
CA LEU A 607 -7.59 17.42 11.68
C LEU A 607 -7.91 16.42 10.55
N ALA A 608 -7.70 15.12 10.76
CA ALA A 608 -8.03 14.10 9.78
C ALA A 608 -9.55 13.95 9.60
N GLU A 609 -10.30 14.00 10.69
CA GLU A 609 -11.77 14.00 10.69
C GLU A 609 -12.32 15.23 9.96
N ALA A 610 -11.83 16.43 10.29
CA ALA A 610 -12.22 17.67 9.62
C ALA A 610 -11.88 17.69 8.12
N ALA A 611 -10.78 17.06 7.70
CA ALA A 611 -10.41 16.96 6.29
C ALA A 611 -11.32 15.97 5.52
N ALA A 612 -11.73 14.88 6.16
CA ALA A 612 -12.61 13.89 5.57
C ALA A 612 -14.02 14.45 5.24
N GLU A 613 -14.50 15.43 6.00
CA GLU A 613 -15.79 16.09 5.77
C GLU A 613 -15.81 17.01 4.52
N VAL A 614 -14.66 17.58 4.12
CA VAL A 614 -14.59 18.62 3.08
C VAL A 614 -14.37 18.07 1.67
N GLU A 615 -13.73 16.91 1.53
CA GLU A 615 -13.41 16.35 0.21
C GLU A 615 -14.61 15.93 -0.67
N PRO A 616 -15.71 15.36 -0.13
CA PRO A 616 -16.88 15.02 -0.94
C PRO A 616 -17.50 16.24 -1.64
N VAL A 617 -17.55 17.39 -0.96
CA VAL A 617 -18.12 18.64 -1.48
C VAL A 617 -17.27 19.20 -2.61
N ARG A 618 -15.94 19.16 -2.48
CA ARG A 618 -15.01 19.61 -3.53
C ARG A 618 -15.03 18.71 -4.75
N ALA A 619 -15.22 17.40 -4.56
CA ALA A 619 -15.40 16.47 -5.67
C ALA A 619 -16.68 16.77 -6.47
N ALA A 620 -17.79 17.03 -5.78
CA ALA A 620 -19.07 17.38 -6.39
C ALA A 620 -19.01 18.68 -7.21
N ASP A 621 -18.36 19.73 -6.70
CA ASP A 621 -18.26 21.03 -7.38
C ASP A 621 -17.39 20.99 -8.65
N ARG A 622 -16.30 20.21 -8.62
CA ARG A 622 -15.47 19.94 -9.81
C ARG A 622 -16.26 19.21 -10.90
N MET A 623 -17.05 18.21 -10.51
CA MET A 623 -17.89 17.46 -11.44
C MET A 623 -18.95 18.37 -12.05
N ARG A 624 -19.70 19.14 -11.24
CA ARG A 624 -20.68 20.13 -11.72
C ARG A 624 -20.12 21.10 -12.76
N THR A 625 -18.91 21.60 -12.53
CA THR A 625 -18.25 22.55 -13.45
C THR A 625 -17.86 21.89 -14.79
N ALA A 626 -17.41 20.64 -14.75
CA ALA A 626 -17.10 19.87 -15.96
C ALA A 626 -18.38 19.59 -16.79
N LEU A 627 -19.48 19.26 -16.12
CA LEU A 627 -20.79 19.00 -16.75
C LEU A 627 -21.32 20.22 -17.51
N LEU A 628 -21.30 21.40 -16.88
CA LEU A 628 -21.80 22.63 -17.51
C LEU A 628 -21.00 23.02 -18.77
N ARG A 629 -19.70 22.73 -18.80
CA ARG A 629 -18.86 22.97 -19.98
C ARG A 629 -19.17 22.01 -21.13
N ALA A 630 -19.40 20.73 -20.83
CA ALA A 630 -19.76 19.72 -21.83
C ALA A 630 -21.13 20.04 -22.48
N VAL A 631 -22.15 20.33 -21.66
CA VAL A 631 -23.49 20.72 -22.15
C VAL A 631 -23.41 21.97 -23.04
N GLY A 632 -22.62 22.97 -22.63
CA GLY A 632 -22.46 24.20 -23.40
C GLY A 632 -21.81 24.01 -24.77
N HIS A 633 -20.99 22.99 -24.97
CA HIS A 633 -20.37 22.69 -26.26
C HIS A 633 -21.38 22.06 -27.23
N ASP A 634 -22.10 21.04 -26.79
CA ASP A 634 -22.96 20.24 -27.68
C ASP A 634 -24.28 20.92 -28.03
N LEU A 635 -24.71 21.94 -27.27
CA LEU A 635 -25.80 22.83 -27.69
C LEU A 635 -25.35 23.81 -28.79
N ARG A 636 -24.09 24.25 -28.79
CA ARG A 636 -23.60 25.23 -29.79
C ARG A 636 -23.51 24.62 -31.18
N THR A 637 -23.15 23.35 -31.30
CA THR A 637 -22.95 22.70 -32.61
C THR A 637 -24.21 22.66 -33.48
N PRO A 638 -25.36 22.08 -33.05
CA PRO A 638 -26.59 22.11 -33.84
C PRO A 638 -27.14 23.54 -33.98
N LEU A 639 -26.98 24.40 -32.97
CA LEU A 639 -27.39 25.80 -33.06
C LEU A 639 -26.63 26.54 -34.16
N ALA A 640 -25.32 26.33 -34.27
CA ALA A 640 -24.48 26.94 -35.31
C ALA A 640 -24.83 26.43 -36.71
N ALA A 641 -25.06 25.11 -36.85
CA ALA A 641 -25.46 24.50 -38.13
C ALA A 641 -26.83 25.02 -38.60
N GLY A 642 -27.85 24.97 -37.74
CA GLY A 642 -29.19 25.49 -38.05
C GLY A 642 -29.18 27.00 -38.29
N TRP A 643 -28.40 27.77 -37.53
CA TRP A 643 -28.24 29.21 -37.75
C TRP A 643 -27.58 29.51 -39.10
N ALA A 644 -26.54 28.76 -39.48
CA ALA A 644 -25.89 28.92 -40.78
C ALA A 644 -26.87 28.61 -41.93
N ALA A 645 -27.63 27.52 -41.84
CA ALA A 645 -28.62 27.15 -42.86
C ALA A 645 -29.72 28.22 -43.01
N VAL A 646 -30.31 28.67 -41.90
CA VAL A 646 -31.32 29.74 -41.90
C VAL A 646 -30.74 31.08 -42.36
N SER A 647 -29.50 31.41 -41.99
CA SER A 647 -28.84 32.63 -42.43
C SER A 647 -28.55 32.61 -43.92
N SER A 648 -28.12 31.47 -44.47
CA SER A 648 -27.91 31.29 -45.92
C SER A 648 -29.21 31.48 -46.69
N LEU A 649 -30.30 30.85 -46.25
CA LEU A 649 -31.64 31.00 -46.84
C LEU A 649 -32.19 32.44 -46.79
N ARG A 650 -31.72 33.26 -45.85
CA ARG A 650 -32.11 34.68 -45.73
C ARG A 650 -31.26 35.62 -46.58
N SER A 651 -30.12 35.16 -47.09
CA SER A 651 -29.24 35.97 -47.94
C SER A 651 -29.92 36.23 -49.29
N ARG A 652 -29.81 37.46 -49.80
CA ARG A 652 -30.32 37.85 -51.12
C ARG A 652 -29.24 37.85 -52.21
N ASP A 653 -28.00 37.53 -51.82
CA ASP A 653 -26.83 37.62 -52.68
C ASP A 653 -26.56 36.30 -53.44
N VAL A 654 -27.31 35.24 -53.13
CA VAL A 654 -27.17 33.90 -53.70
C VAL A 654 -28.55 33.42 -54.17
N GLU A 655 -28.66 33.07 -55.46
CA GLU A 655 -29.82 32.35 -55.98
C GLU A 655 -29.62 30.85 -55.74
N PHE A 656 -30.42 30.27 -54.85
CA PHE A 656 -30.40 28.83 -54.58
C PHE A 656 -31.30 28.10 -55.58
N SER A 657 -30.86 26.93 -56.03
CA SER A 657 -31.77 26.00 -56.69
C SER A 657 -32.84 25.52 -55.70
N ASP A 658 -33.96 24.98 -56.20
CA ASP A 658 -34.97 24.39 -55.31
C ASP A 658 -34.38 23.22 -54.49
N GLU A 659 -33.42 22.48 -55.05
CA GLU A 659 -32.71 21.38 -54.38
C GLU A 659 -31.82 21.88 -53.22
N ASP A 660 -31.01 22.93 -53.45
CA ASP A 660 -30.18 23.52 -52.39
C ASP A 660 -31.03 24.17 -51.28
N ARG A 661 -32.18 24.76 -51.66
CA ARG A 661 -33.12 25.35 -50.70
C ARG A 661 -33.70 24.27 -49.79
N ASP A 662 -34.11 23.15 -50.38
CA ASP A 662 -34.67 22.02 -49.65
C ASP A 662 -33.61 21.35 -48.76
N GLU A 663 -32.35 21.25 -49.20
CA GLU A 663 -31.23 20.74 -48.39
C GLU A 663 -30.93 21.65 -47.17
N LEU A 664 -30.92 22.98 -47.35
CA LEU A 664 -30.72 23.93 -46.26
C LEU A 664 -31.90 23.91 -45.26
N LEU A 665 -33.14 23.79 -45.75
CA LEU A 665 -34.32 23.64 -44.90
C LEU A 665 -34.27 22.32 -44.10
N ALA A 666 -33.89 21.21 -44.75
CA ALA A 666 -33.69 19.93 -44.09
C ALA A 666 -32.60 20.02 -43.00
N THR A 667 -31.47 20.66 -43.31
CA THR A 667 -30.37 20.88 -42.34
C THR A 667 -30.83 21.69 -41.12
N ALA A 668 -31.65 22.73 -41.34
CA ALA A 668 -32.20 23.55 -40.27
C ALA A 668 -33.19 22.76 -39.39
N ASP A 669 -34.07 21.98 -40.01
CA ASP A 669 -35.07 21.18 -39.31
C ASP A 669 -34.42 20.04 -38.49
N GLU A 670 -33.44 19.33 -39.07
CA GLU A 670 -32.65 18.32 -38.38
C GLU A 670 -31.90 18.91 -37.18
N SER A 671 -31.33 20.11 -37.35
CA SER A 671 -30.60 20.81 -36.29
C SER A 671 -31.52 21.21 -35.13
N MET A 672 -32.73 21.71 -35.41
CA MET A 672 -33.72 22.06 -34.39
C MET A 672 -34.27 20.83 -33.68
N SER A 673 -34.58 19.77 -34.42
CA SER A 673 -35.00 18.48 -33.88
C SER A 673 -33.92 17.85 -33.00
N LYS A 674 -32.64 17.96 -33.38
CA LYS A 674 -31.50 17.54 -32.55
C LYS A 674 -31.40 18.37 -31.27
N LEU A 675 -31.54 19.70 -31.35
CA LEU A 675 -31.49 20.57 -30.17
C LEU A 675 -32.62 20.28 -29.19
N ASN A 676 -33.85 20.09 -29.68
CA ASN A 676 -35.01 19.78 -28.84
C ASN A 676 -34.79 18.46 -28.07
N ARG A 677 -34.34 17.40 -28.75
CA ARG A 677 -34.00 16.11 -28.12
C ARG A 677 -32.93 16.24 -27.03
N LEU A 678 -31.89 17.07 -27.24
CA LEU A 678 -30.83 17.29 -26.26
C LEU A 678 -31.36 18.00 -25.00
N VAL A 679 -32.23 19.00 -25.16
CA VAL A 679 -32.84 19.73 -24.05
C VAL A 679 -33.76 18.82 -23.25
N GLU A 680 -34.60 18.03 -23.91
CA GLU A 680 -35.48 17.07 -23.24
C GLU A 680 -34.69 16.01 -22.47
N ASN A 681 -33.64 15.43 -23.07
CA ASN A 681 -32.78 14.47 -22.37
C ASN A 681 -32.13 15.07 -21.11
N LEU A 682 -31.75 16.35 -21.15
CA LEU A 682 -31.18 17.06 -20.02
C LEU A 682 -32.22 17.31 -18.91
N LEU A 683 -33.44 17.69 -19.28
CA LEU A 683 -34.54 17.89 -18.34
C LEU A 683 -34.98 16.59 -17.68
N ASP A 684 -35.05 15.49 -18.43
CA ASP A 684 -35.41 14.18 -17.90
C ASP A 684 -34.33 13.64 -16.97
N LEU A 685 -33.05 13.79 -17.32
CA LEU A 685 -31.95 13.42 -16.43
C LEU A 685 -31.98 14.26 -15.13
N SER A 686 -32.27 15.56 -15.23
CA SER A 686 -32.39 16.44 -14.06
C SER A 686 -33.55 16.03 -13.15
N ARG A 687 -34.71 15.70 -13.73
CA ARG A 687 -35.88 15.18 -12.98
C ARG A 687 -35.59 13.83 -12.33
N LEU A 688 -34.88 12.95 -13.02
CA LEU A 688 -34.48 11.65 -12.53
C LEU A 688 -33.50 11.77 -11.34
N GLN A 689 -32.49 12.63 -11.45
CA GLN A 689 -31.54 12.92 -10.36
C GLN A 689 -32.19 13.57 -9.14
N ALA A 690 -33.23 14.38 -9.35
CA ALA A 690 -34.02 14.99 -8.29
C ALA A 690 -35.09 14.06 -7.69
N GLY A 691 -35.25 12.83 -8.22
CA GLY A 691 -36.32 11.92 -7.82
C GLY A 691 -37.73 12.44 -8.14
N ALA A 692 -37.85 13.40 -9.05
CA ALA A 692 -39.09 14.12 -9.36
C ALA A 692 -39.78 13.62 -10.65
N LEU A 693 -39.38 12.46 -11.17
CA LEU A 693 -39.98 11.85 -12.35
C LEU A 693 -41.31 11.18 -11.96
N THR A 694 -42.42 11.65 -12.51
CA THR A 694 -43.74 11.03 -12.34
C THR A 694 -43.93 9.91 -13.35
N LEU A 695 -44.13 8.67 -12.87
CA LEU A 695 -44.32 7.49 -13.71
C LEU A 695 -45.80 7.11 -13.80
N ASN A 696 -46.29 6.83 -15.00
CA ASN A 696 -47.62 6.27 -15.22
C ASN A 696 -47.53 4.82 -15.69
N LEU A 697 -47.19 3.92 -14.76
CA LEU A 697 -47.03 2.50 -15.03
C LEU A 697 -48.38 1.84 -15.35
N ARG A 698 -48.49 1.23 -16.53
CA ARG A 698 -49.64 0.41 -16.93
C ARG A 698 -49.20 -0.85 -17.65
N ALA A 699 -50.12 -1.78 -17.85
CA ALA A 699 -49.89 -2.93 -18.72
C ALA A 699 -49.72 -2.44 -20.17
N THR A 700 -48.55 -2.68 -20.75
CA THR A 700 -48.17 -2.24 -22.09
C THR A 700 -47.63 -3.42 -22.89
N THR A 701 -48.15 -3.64 -24.10
CA THR A 701 -47.62 -4.65 -25.02
C THR A 701 -46.48 -4.08 -25.83
N LEU A 702 -45.49 -4.90 -26.22
CA LEU A 702 -44.40 -4.41 -27.08
C LEU A 702 -44.92 -3.96 -28.45
N GLU A 703 -45.99 -4.56 -28.95
CA GLU A 703 -46.67 -4.16 -30.20
C GLU A 703 -47.21 -2.73 -30.15
N GLU A 704 -47.57 -2.22 -28.98
CA GLU A 704 -48.04 -0.83 -28.80
C GLU A 704 -46.90 0.18 -28.97
N VAL A 705 -45.68 -0.20 -28.57
CA VAL A 705 -44.54 0.73 -28.42
C VAL A 705 -43.56 0.64 -29.59
N LEU A 706 -43.31 -0.56 -30.11
CA LEU A 706 -42.32 -0.80 -31.16
C LEU A 706 -42.56 0.03 -32.45
N PRO A 707 -43.79 0.19 -32.97
CA PRO A 707 -43.99 0.96 -34.21
C PRO A 707 -43.55 2.43 -34.08
N ALA A 708 -43.83 3.07 -32.94
CA ALA A 708 -43.43 4.45 -32.67
C ALA A 708 -41.92 4.54 -32.42
N ALA A 709 -41.36 3.63 -31.62
CA ALA A 709 -39.93 3.60 -31.30
C ALA A 709 -39.03 3.33 -32.52
N LEU A 710 -39.55 2.67 -33.56
CA LEU A 710 -38.82 2.30 -34.77
C LEU A 710 -39.07 3.23 -35.96
N ALA A 711 -39.97 4.21 -35.85
CA ALA A 711 -40.41 5.06 -36.97
C ALA A 711 -39.25 5.78 -37.68
N ASP A 712 -38.26 6.24 -36.92
CA ASP A 712 -37.11 7.00 -37.43
C ASP A 712 -35.90 6.11 -37.78
N THR A 713 -36.00 4.78 -37.67
CA THR A 713 -34.88 3.84 -37.92
C THR A 713 -35.27 2.71 -38.90
N PRO A 714 -35.11 2.91 -40.22
CA PRO A 714 -35.64 2.00 -41.25
C PRO A 714 -34.91 0.65 -41.40
N GLU A 715 -33.81 0.42 -40.68
CA GLU A 715 -32.92 -0.75 -40.85
C GLU A 715 -32.95 -1.77 -39.69
N VAL A 716 -34.11 -1.95 -39.06
CA VAL A 716 -34.29 -2.89 -37.94
C VAL A 716 -35.06 -4.13 -38.39
N VAL A 717 -34.51 -5.31 -38.08
CA VAL A 717 -35.22 -6.59 -38.21
C VAL A 717 -35.81 -6.92 -36.85
N VAL A 718 -37.13 -7.04 -36.78
CA VAL A 718 -37.83 -7.52 -35.58
C VAL A 718 -37.96 -9.04 -35.70
N GLY A 719 -37.40 -9.78 -34.75
CA GLY A 719 -37.52 -11.23 -34.65
C GLY A 719 -38.87 -11.66 -34.07
N ASP A 720 -39.00 -12.94 -33.72
CA ASP A 720 -40.26 -13.50 -33.21
C ASP A 720 -40.74 -12.78 -31.94
N LEU A 721 -41.97 -12.26 -31.96
CA LEU A 721 -42.66 -11.62 -30.84
C LEU A 721 -43.90 -12.41 -30.39
N GLU A 722 -44.19 -13.55 -31.02
CA GLU A 722 -45.34 -14.38 -30.65
C GLU A 722 -45.18 -14.90 -29.21
N GLU A 723 -46.25 -14.78 -28.41
CA GLU A 723 -46.35 -15.20 -27.01
C GLU A 723 -45.68 -14.32 -25.92
N ILE A 724 -45.43 -13.02 -26.18
CA ILE A 724 -44.88 -12.11 -25.16
C ILE A 724 -45.98 -11.46 -24.30
N PRO A 725 -45.97 -11.62 -22.96
CA PRO A 725 -46.92 -10.96 -22.06
C PRO A 725 -46.67 -9.45 -21.97
N ALA A 726 -47.71 -8.70 -21.58
CA ALA A 726 -47.59 -7.26 -21.34
C ALA A 726 -46.62 -6.97 -20.18
N VAL A 727 -45.85 -5.89 -20.31
CA VAL A 727 -44.92 -5.39 -19.28
C VAL A 727 -45.57 -4.27 -18.48
N LEU A 728 -45.17 -4.11 -17.23
CA LEU A 728 -45.56 -2.95 -16.42
C LEU A 728 -44.61 -1.79 -16.75
N ALA A 729 -45.06 -0.84 -17.57
CA ALA A 729 -44.23 0.27 -18.05
C ALA A 729 -45.04 1.54 -18.27
N ASP A 730 -44.33 2.68 -18.35
CA ASP A 730 -44.88 3.93 -18.88
C ASP A 730 -44.59 3.95 -20.40
N PRO A 731 -45.62 3.85 -21.27
CA PRO A 731 -45.41 3.62 -22.71
C PRO A 731 -44.56 4.71 -23.39
N PRO A 732 -44.80 6.02 -23.19
CA PRO A 732 -43.92 7.07 -23.70
C PRO A 732 -42.45 6.93 -23.25
N LEU A 733 -42.21 6.55 -21.99
CA LEU A 733 -40.83 6.38 -21.50
C LEU A 733 -40.19 5.12 -22.06
N LEU A 734 -40.95 4.02 -22.20
CA LEU A 734 -40.48 2.79 -22.81
C LEU A 734 -40.16 2.97 -24.30
N GLU A 735 -41.01 3.70 -25.03
CA GLU A 735 -40.75 4.11 -26.42
C GLU A 735 -39.41 4.82 -26.54
N ARG A 736 -39.17 5.80 -25.66
CA ARG A 736 -37.94 6.57 -25.63
C ARG A 736 -36.71 5.71 -25.30
N VAL A 737 -36.83 4.76 -24.37
CA VAL A 737 -35.76 3.81 -24.06
C VAL A 737 -35.42 2.99 -25.30
N ILE A 738 -36.41 2.38 -25.96
CA ILE A 738 -36.19 1.51 -27.12
C ILE A 738 -35.64 2.32 -28.30
N ALA A 739 -36.21 3.49 -28.62
CA ALA A 739 -35.75 4.35 -29.69
C ALA A 739 -34.28 4.77 -29.51
N ASN A 740 -33.88 5.07 -28.27
CA ASN A 740 -32.50 5.43 -27.97
C ASN A 740 -31.54 4.23 -28.07
N LEU A 741 -31.95 3.03 -27.63
CA LEU A 741 -31.13 1.81 -27.77
C LEU A 741 -30.96 1.42 -29.23
N VAL A 742 -32.04 1.43 -30.01
CA VAL A 742 -32.05 1.11 -31.44
C VAL A 742 -31.27 2.15 -32.24
N GLY A 743 -31.47 3.44 -31.97
CA GLY A 743 -30.72 4.51 -32.60
C GLY A 743 -29.21 4.44 -32.29
N ASN A 744 -28.84 4.00 -31.10
CA ASN A 744 -27.44 3.73 -30.75
C ASN A 744 -26.88 2.53 -31.53
N ALA A 745 -27.62 1.42 -31.57
CA ALA A 745 -27.25 0.22 -32.31
C ALA A 745 -27.09 0.47 -33.82
N ALA A 746 -27.99 1.25 -34.42
CA ALA A 746 -27.96 1.59 -35.85
C ALA A 746 -26.74 2.45 -36.21
N ARG A 747 -26.37 3.41 -35.36
CA ARG A 747 -25.18 4.26 -35.58
C ARG A 747 -23.86 3.49 -35.56
N HIS A 748 -23.79 2.42 -34.77
CA HIS A 748 -22.57 1.63 -34.62
C HIS A 748 -22.54 0.39 -35.52
N SER A 749 -23.66 0.02 -36.12
CA SER A 749 -23.73 -1.09 -37.08
C SER A 749 -23.21 -0.66 -38.45
N PRO A 750 -22.45 -1.50 -39.16
CA PRO A 750 -22.05 -1.23 -40.53
C PRO A 750 -23.26 -1.27 -41.49
N ALA A 751 -23.25 -0.46 -42.56
CA ALA A 751 -24.39 -0.24 -43.44
C ALA A 751 -24.92 -1.51 -44.17
N ASP A 752 -24.18 -2.61 -44.17
CA ASP A 752 -24.58 -3.90 -44.75
C ASP A 752 -25.27 -4.84 -43.74
N ARG A 753 -25.33 -4.47 -42.45
CA ARG A 753 -25.84 -5.32 -41.36
C ARG A 753 -26.92 -4.61 -40.54
N LYS A 754 -28.14 -5.11 -40.66
CA LYS A 754 -29.32 -4.61 -39.94
C LYS A 754 -29.26 -4.90 -38.43
N VAL A 755 -29.80 -3.98 -37.63
CA VAL A 755 -29.99 -4.17 -36.19
C VAL A 755 -31.08 -5.21 -35.96
N LEU A 756 -30.86 -6.16 -35.06
CA LEU A 756 -31.85 -7.19 -34.73
C LEU A 756 -32.48 -6.88 -33.36
N LEU A 757 -33.80 -6.73 -33.34
CA LEU A 757 -34.58 -6.61 -32.10
C LEU A 757 -35.31 -7.94 -31.85
N THR A 758 -35.04 -8.57 -30.72
CA THR A 758 -35.75 -9.80 -30.29
C THR A 758 -36.31 -9.58 -28.90
N ALA A 759 -37.36 -10.31 -28.55
CA ALA A 759 -37.84 -10.29 -27.18
C ALA A 759 -38.24 -11.70 -26.72
N SER A 760 -38.07 -11.97 -25.44
CA SER A 760 -38.32 -13.27 -24.83
C SER A 760 -38.85 -13.10 -23.41
N ALA A 761 -39.77 -13.96 -22.99
CA ALA A 761 -40.31 -13.96 -21.63
C ALA A 761 -39.77 -15.13 -20.82
N HIS A 762 -39.20 -14.85 -19.64
CA HIS A 762 -38.74 -15.87 -18.70
C HIS A 762 -38.79 -15.36 -17.26
N ALA A 763 -39.10 -16.25 -16.30
CA ALA A 763 -39.05 -15.98 -14.86
C ALA A 763 -39.78 -14.69 -14.39
N GLY A 764 -40.94 -14.39 -14.98
CA GLY A 764 -41.74 -13.21 -14.59
C GLY A 764 -41.28 -11.88 -15.21
N ARG A 765 -40.34 -11.91 -16.16
CA ARG A 765 -39.82 -10.73 -16.86
C ARG A 765 -39.81 -10.91 -18.37
N VAL A 766 -39.99 -9.81 -19.10
CA VAL A 766 -39.78 -9.72 -20.55
C VAL A 766 -38.40 -9.10 -20.79
N GLU A 767 -37.57 -9.80 -21.55
CA GLU A 767 -36.27 -9.32 -22.01
C GLU A 767 -36.36 -8.90 -23.47
N VAL A 768 -36.13 -7.63 -23.76
CA VAL A 768 -35.96 -7.08 -25.10
C VAL A 768 -34.46 -6.94 -25.37
N ARG A 769 -33.98 -7.62 -26.40
CA ARG A 769 -32.58 -7.59 -26.83
C ARG A 769 -32.47 -6.77 -28.12
N VAL A 770 -31.69 -5.69 -28.05
CA VAL A 770 -31.29 -4.87 -29.21
C VAL A 770 -29.86 -5.26 -29.58
N VAL A 771 -29.71 -6.00 -30.67
CA VAL A 771 -28.45 -6.60 -31.11
C VAL A 771 -27.85 -5.79 -32.25
N ASP A 772 -26.69 -5.18 -32.01
CA ASP A 772 -25.86 -4.56 -33.03
C ASP A 772 -24.71 -5.49 -33.48
N ARG A 773 -24.18 -5.19 -34.67
CA ARG A 773 -23.04 -5.89 -35.30
C ARG A 773 -21.85 -4.95 -35.51
N GLY A 774 -21.75 -3.92 -34.67
CA GLY A 774 -20.70 -2.92 -34.72
C GLY A 774 -19.34 -3.41 -34.22
N PRO A 775 -18.36 -2.51 -34.04
CA PRO A 775 -17.05 -2.86 -33.51
C PRO A 775 -17.08 -3.38 -32.06
N GLY A 776 -18.22 -3.23 -31.37
CA GLY A 776 -18.35 -3.53 -29.95
C GLY A 776 -17.54 -2.59 -29.08
N LEU A 777 -17.35 -2.95 -27.81
CA LEU A 777 -16.56 -2.14 -26.87
C LEU A 777 -15.07 -2.37 -27.11
N PRO A 778 -14.23 -1.31 -27.22
CA PRO A 778 -12.80 -1.47 -27.45
C PRO A 778 -12.14 -2.25 -26.29
N PRO A 779 -11.25 -3.22 -26.57
CA PRO A 779 -10.51 -3.96 -25.56
C PRO A 779 -9.41 -3.07 -24.97
N SER A 780 -9.78 -2.04 -24.21
CA SER A 780 -8.80 -1.23 -23.50
C SER A 780 -8.47 -1.86 -22.14
N PRO A 781 -7.19 -1.85 -21.70
CA PRO A 781 -6.79 -2.36 -20.38
C PRO A 781 -7.49 -1.61 -19.22
N LYS A 782 -7.93 -0.36 -19.47
CA LYS A 782 -8.73 0.44 -18.53
C LYS A 782 -10.19 0.02 -18.47
N LEU A 783 -10.67 -0.74 -19.46
CA LEU A 783 -12.01 -1.33 -19.47
C LEU A 783 -12.10 -2.69 -18.74
N SER A 784 -10.94 -3.29 -18.42
CA SER A 784 -10.81 -4.64 -17.84
C SER A 784 -10.18 -4.66 -16.43
N ALA A 785 -9.86 -3.49 -15.87
CA ALA A 785 -9.31 -3.38 -14.52
C ALA A 785 -10.42 -3.56 -13.46
N PRO A 786 -10.15 -4.23 -12.32
CA PRO A 786 -11.09 -4.22 -11.21
C PRO A 786 -11.33 -2.78 -10.73
N PRO A 787 -12.52 -2.46 -10.21
CA PRO A 787 -12.76 -1.16 -9.62
C PRO A 787 -11.74 -0.92 -8.50
N GLU A 788 -11.03 0.20 -8.56
CA GLU A 788 -10.35 0.74 -7.39
C GLU A 788 -11.39 0.85 -6.27
N GLN A 789 -11.00 0.52 -5.03
CA GLN A 789 -11.91 0.35 -3.88
C GLN A 789 -13.03 1.42 -3.87
N GLY A 790 -14.27 0.99 -4.18
CA GLY A 790 -15.47 1.86 -4.22
C GLY A 790 -15.96 2.30 -5.60
N GLY A 791 -15.31 1.90 -6.71
CA GLY A 791 -15.71 2.31 -8.07
C GLY A 791 -16.81 1.45 -8.73
N THR A 792 -17.63 2.09 -9.58
CA THR A 792 -18.61 1.45 -10.47
C THR A 792 -17.93 0.41 -11.39
N PRO A 793 -18.49 -0.80 -11.60
CA PRO A 793 -17.99 -1.76 -12.57
C PRO A 793 -17.74 -1.12 -13.93
N VAL A 794 -16.71 -1.56 -14.64
CA VAL A 794 -16.26 -0.82 -15.84
C VAL A 794 -17.26 -0.89 -17.01
N ARG A 795 -18.12 -1.92 -17.06
CA ARG A 795 -19.28 -1.97 -17.98
C ARG A 795 -20.43 -1.07 -17.54
N ASP A 796 -20.52 -0.74 -16.25
CA ASP A 796 -21.49 0.25 -15.75
C ASP A 796 -21.08 1.68 -16.09
N ARG A 797 -19.79 1.93 -16.37
CA ARG A 797 -19.31 3.22 -16.88
C ARG A 797 -19.89 3.60 -18.25
N LEU A 798 -20.44 2.66 -19.01
CA LEU A 798 -21.22 2.96 -20.23
C LEU A 798 -22.49 3.76 -19.96
N PHE A 799 -23.03 3.63 -18.75
CA PHE A 799 -24.25 4.29 -18.31
C PHE A 799 -23.97 5.48 -17.40
N GLU A 800 -22.69 5.79 -17.15
CA GLU A 800 -22.32 7.04 -16.49
C GLU A 800 -22.63 8.20 -17.45
N PRO A 801 -23.31 9.26 -16.97
CA PRO A 801 -23.59 10.43 -17.80
C PRO A 801 -22.32 10.99 -18.43
N PHE A 802 -22.40 11.38 -19.71
CA PHE A 802 -21.31 12.04 -20.45
C PHE A 802 -20.09 11.17 -20.77
N GLN A 803 -20.19 9.85 -20.63
CA GLN A 803 -19.15 8.93 -21.08
C GLN A 803 -19.16 8.73 -22.60
N ARG A 804 -17.97 8.78 -23.20
CA ARG A 804 -17.73 8.52 -24.63
C ARG A 804 -16.56 7.53 -24.74
N LEU A 805 -16.86 6.28 -25.09
CA LEU A 805 -15.85 5.23 -25.20
C LEU A 805 -15.35 5.13 -26.65
N GLY A 806 -14.22 5.78 -26.93
CA GLY A 806 -13.40 5.48 -28.11
C GLY A 806 -13.65 6.29 -29.38
N ASP A 807 -14.45 7.35 -29.35
CA ASP A 807 -14.77 8.13 -30.54
C ASP A 807 -14.41 9.62 -30.35
N THR A 808 -13.39 10.09 -31.07
CA THR A 808 -12.91 11.49 -31.04
C THR A 808 -13.65 12.40 -32.01
N ASP A 809 -14.63 11.88 -32.75
CA ASP A 809 -15.40 12.67 -33.72
C ASP A 809 -16.49 13.48 -33.03
N ASN A 810 -16.55 14.78 -33.34
CA ASN A 810 -17.50 15.75 -32.76
C ASN A 810 -18.96 15.57 -33.24
N THR A 811 -19.28 14.46 -33.92
CA THR A 811 -20.58 14.17 -34.53
C THR A 811 -21.50 13.37 -33.60
N THR A 812 -20.94 12.59 -32.67
CA THR A 812 -21.66 11.75 -31.70
C THR A 812 -22.10 12.56 -30.47
N GLY A 813 -23.37 12.42 -30.07
CA GLY A 813 -24.03 13.27 -29.03
C GLY A 813 -23.48 13.14 -27.60
N LEU A 814 -24.12 13.85 -26.66
CA LEU A 814 -23.73 14.12 -25.25
C LEU A 814 -23.34 12.92 -24.35
N GLY A 815 -23.35 11.66 -24.82
CA GLY A 815 -23.13 10.48 -23.96
C GLY A 815 -24.22 10.30 -22.89
N LEU A 816 -25.37 10.94 -23.05
CA LEU A 816 -26.48 10.92 -22.10
C LEU A 816 -27.50 9.81 -22.38
N GLY A 817 -27.53 9.30 -23.62
CA GLY A 817 -28.58 8.37 -24.05
C GLY A 817 -28.62 7.11 -23.19
N LEU A 818 -27.50 6.39 -23.09
CA LEU A 818 -27.46 5.13 -22.34
C LEU A 818 -27.72 5.34 -20.83
N ALA A 819 -27.18 6.41 -20.25
CA ALA A 819 -27.42 6.79 -18.86
C ALA A 819 -28.91 7.05 -18.58
N LEU A 820 -29.57 7.81 -19.46
CA LEU A 820 -31.01 8.07 -19.37
C LEU A 820 -31.82 6.80 -19.59
N SER A 821 -31.49 5.98 -20.61
CA SER A 821 -32.17 4.71 -20.87
C SER A 821 -32.11 3.78 -19.66
N ARG A 822 -30.97 3.69 -18.98
CA ARG A 822 -30.82 2.90 -17.75
C ARG A 822 -31.65 3.47 -16.60
N GLY A 823 -31.56 4.78 -16.36
CA GLY A 823 -32.33 5.42 -15.30
C GLY A 823 -33.84 5.29 -15.50
N LEU A 824 -34.35 5.50 -16.72
CA LEU A 824 -35.77 5.33 -17.03
C LEU A 824 -36.22 3.87 -16.88
N THR A 825 -35.36 2.93 -17.30
CA THR A 825 -35.61 1.49 -17.14
C THR A 825 -35.68 1.09 -15.66
N GLU A 826 -34.71 1.54 -14.85
CA GLU A 826 -34.67 1.28 -13.41
C GLU A 826 -35.84 1.94 -12.68
N ALA A 827 -36.28 3.13 -13.13
CA ALA A 827 -37.47 3.79 -12.61
C ALA A 827 -38.75 2.96 -12.87
N MET A 828 -38.80 2.18 -13.95
CA MET A 828 -39.88 1.24 -14.26
C MET A 828 -39.67 -0.17 -13.66
N ASP A 829 -38.84 -0.30 -12.60
CA ASP A 829 -38.46 -1.58 -11.98
C ASP A 829 -37.82 -2.60 -12.94
N GLY A 830 -37.19 -2.10 -14.01
CA GLY A 830 -36.46 -2.87 -15.00
C GLY A 830 -34.95 -2.89 -14.77
N THR A 831 -34.23 -3.60 -15.63
CA THR A 831 -32.76 -3.57 -15.68
C THR A 831 -32.27 -3.45 -17.13
N LEU A 832 -31.24 -2.64 -17.36
CA LEU A 832 -30.60 -2.49 -18.67
C LEU A 832 -29.13 -2.92 -18.59
N THR A 833 -28.73 -3.93 -19.37
CA THR A 833 -27.38 -4.50 -19.31
C THR A 833 -26.75 -4.69 -20.69
N PRO A 834 -25.42 -4.51 -20.83
CA PRO A 834 -24.70 -4.76 -22.07
C PRO A 834 -24.11 -6.18 -22.11
N GLU A 835 -24.33 -6.89 -23.21
CA GLU A 835 -23.77 -8.21 -23.56
C GLU A 835 -22.95 -8.12 -24.84
N ASP A 836 -21.93 -8.96 -25.01
CA ASP A 836 -21.16 -9.01 -26.25
C ASP A 836 -21.93 -9.80 -27.32
N THR A 837 -22.11 -9.25 -28.52
CA THR A 837 -22.79 -9.97 -29.61
C THR A 837 -21.88 -11.07 -30.17
N PRO A 838 -22.33 -12.35 -30.26
CA PRO A 838 -21.54 -13.42 -30.85
C PRO A 838 -21.16 -13.10 -32.30
N GLY A 839 -19.86 -13.00 -32.59
CA GLY A 839 -19.34 -12.62 -33.91
C GLY A 839 -19.01 -11.12 -34.08
N GLY A 840 -19.09 -10.33 -33.01
CA GLY A 840 -18.79 -8.89 -33.00
C GLY A 840 -20.05 -8.03 -32.86
N GLY A 841 -19.94 -6.94 -32.10
CA GLY A 841 -21.03 -6.02 -31.76
C GLY A 841 -21.38 -6.01 -30.27
N LEU A 842 -22.36 -5.17 -29.92
CA LEU A 842 -22.93 -5.07 -28.58
C LEU A 842 -24.42 -5.43 -28.62
N THR A 843 -24.87 -6.16 -27.61
CA THR A 843 -26.28 -6.48 -27.38
C THR A 843 -26.75 -5.76 -26.13
N MET A 844 -27.74 -4.89 -26.26
CA MET A 844 -28.37 -4.22 -25.12
C MET A 844 -29.59 -5.04 -24.68
N VAL A 845 -29.58 -5.52 -23.44
CA VAL A 845 -30.66 -6.32 -22.86
C VAL A 845 -31.45 -5.48 -21.87
N LEU A 846 -32.67 -5.14 -22.26
CA LEU A 846 -33.68 -4.46 -21.45
C LEU A 846 -34.61 -5.52 -20.83
N SER A 847 -34.66 -5.62 -19.51
CA SER A 847 -35.52 -6.55 -18.78
C SER A 847 -36.57 -5.78 -17.97
N LEU A 848 -37.85 -6.10 -18.15
CA LEU A 848 -38.99 -5.45 -17.48
C LEU A 848 -39.91 -6.49 -16.81
N PRO A 849 -40.54 -6.16 -15.67
CA PRO A 849 -41.47 -7.08 -15.01
C PRO A 849 -42.76 -7.27 -15.81
N PHE A 850 -43.38 -8.45 -15.68
CA PHE A 850 -44.74 -8.68 -16.20
C PHE A 850 -45.73 -7.72 -15.56
N ALA A 851 -46.71 -7.26 -16.34
CA ALA A 851 -47.92 -6.71 -15.76
C ALA A 851 -48.71 -7.88 -15.15
N GLU A 852 -48.79 -7.95 -13.82
CA GLU A 852 -49.66 -8.93 -13.16
C GLU A 852 -51.09 -8.77 -13.69
N ARG A 853 -51.70 -9.89 -14.07
CA ARG A 853 -53.10 -9.93 -14.48
C ARG A 853 -53.92 -9.62 -13.23
N VAL A 854 -54.32 -8.37 -13.05
CA VAL A 854 -55.26 -7.98 -12.00
C VAL A 854 -56.61 -8.62 -12.35
N ASP A 855 -56.88 -9.79 -11.77
CA ASP A 855 -58.23 -10.30 -11.66
C ASP A 855 -59.02 -9.34 -10.77
N LEU A 856 -59.96 -8.62 -11.39
CA LEU A 856 -60.93 -7.76 -10.73
C LEU A 856 -61.82 -8.59 -9.80
N LEU A 857 -61.41 -8.77 -8.56
CA LEU A 857 -62.30 -9.15 -7.46
C LEU A 857 -61.96 -8.31 -6.22
N SER A 858 -62.72 -7.22 -6.08
CA SER A 858 -63.21 -6.64 -4.83
C SER A 858 -62.32 -6.82 -3.59
N ASP A 859 -61.65 -5.76 -3.16
CA ASP A 859 -61.83 -5.36 -1.76
C ASP A 859 -61.69 -3.85 -1.56
N THR A 860 -62.75 -3.30 -0.98
CA THR A 860 -62.87 -1.91 -0.57
C THR A 860 -62.43 -1.84 0.88
N GLN A 861 -61.24 -1.33 1.20
CA GLN A 861 -61.00 -0.80 2.55
C GLN A 861 -60.09 0.44 2.54
N SER A 862 -60.75 1.53 2.92
CA SER A 862 -60.21 2.77 3.45
C SER A 862 -59.34 2.56 4.69
N VAL A 863 -58.19 3.24 4.76
CA VAL A 863 -57.62 3.99 5.91
C VAL A 863 -56.49 4.85 5.29
N GLY A 864 -56.32 6.16 5.44
CA GLY A 864 -56.78 7.09 6.47
C GLY A 864 -55.61 7.64 7.29
N GLY A 865 -54.84 8.59 6.73
CA GLY A 865 -54.15 9.69 7.43
C GLY A 865 -52.96 9.43 8.38
N GLY A 866 -51.96 10.33 8.30
CA GLY A 866 -51.29 10.86 9.49
C GLY A 866 -49.76 10.81 9.55
N VAL A 867 -49.15 12.00 9.37
CA VAL A 867 -47.78 12.46 9.71
C VAL A 867 -46.65 12.12 8.74
#